data_AF-A0A1E8D0F5-F1
#
_entry.id   AF-A0A1E8D0F5-F1
#
_cell.length_a   1.000
_cell.length_b   1.000
_cell.length_c   1.000
_cell.angle_alpha   90.00
_cell.angle_beta   90.00
_cell.angle_gamma   90.00
#
_symmetry.space_group_name_H-M   'P 1'
#
loop_
_entity.id
_entity.type
_entity.pdbx_description
1 polymer ?
#
loop_
_entity_poly.entity_id
_entity_poly.type
_entity_poly.pdbx_seq_one_letter_code
_entity_poly.pdbx_strand_id
1 'polypeptide(L)'
;MHETPSRRLWRRVALVAAVVMTASVVTTAPFAAAVGARPDSARLVAAAPRAVPPVTTATPSGAGTVSVDLEGDRWKFQLGDDPAYADPGFDDSGWTPSSVPNDGAAFANYDGFGWYRSKFDLPAGAQGANLVASLGFIDDVDEAYLNGKRIGGSGVMPPNPSSQWFEKRLYPVPADAPVFGGENVLAVRVYDMNGGGGWYAGPVGIFSKDAVRQTVYGITGDLANAKQTRRALSVLARQKKALAAGNANAYVATLDASYFHDGRAKERRAREIRSWLAESGTLTLTDSEVEVVVGGDGTLVVDTNRTITGTRNGQPFDFEPKTQEFLRVSAKTSKETGDHSRFFRDHVDSALEGARREFVTYLPPSYFTEPNRRYPVVYLLHGINGGSREWEPRKMDAVLDDLTARGLAESIVIMPDGESLWYLDQPGGVPWRSMFLTEMVPLVDREYRTLAQRDFRALSGVSMGGFGAFSIGLSNPEMFSSLASHIGSLGYTPSGPTPITQAGAMTTEQLSRFDFYFDACEDDDYGFDNGVRQLDAILTQKGVEHTSEVYPTGRHNDECWLPHVDRSFGLHSEHFRAAGLREDYVAPKLTVSADRPVIWLANRRLRPVSITVKATDESGAVKVKLVDVRVTGAKQSDVVRRTDRKFLVRAVPGASYTFVYRATDAAGNATSRRTTVAVRR
;
A
#
# COMPACT_ATOMS: atom_id res chain seq x y z
N MET A 1 -52.93 12.34 -11.47
CA MET A 1 -52.68 11.85 -10.09
C MET A 1 -51.18 11.61 -9.98
N HIS A 2 -50.46 12.55 -9.37
CA HIS A 2 -49.00 12.54 -9.29
C HIS A 2 -48.54 11.80 -8.03
N GLU A 3 -47.73 10.76 -8.20
CA GLU A 3 -46.96 10.16 -7.11
C GLU A 3 -45.71 11.01 -6.83
N THR A 4 -45.39 11.19 -5.55
CA THR A 4 -44.26 11.99 -5.07
C THR A 4 -42.90 11.28 -5.28
N PRO A 5 -41.78 12.05 -5.42
CA PRO A 5 -40.44 11.51 -5.69
C PRO A 5 -39.97 10.48 -4.66
N SER A 6 -40.39 10.62 -3.39
CA SER A 6 -40.02 9.71 -2.31
C SER A 6 -40.46 8.26 -2.59
N ARG A 7 -41.61 8.01 -3.24
CA ARG A 7 -42.09 6.65 -3.53
C ARG A 7 -41.34 5.95 -4.67
N ARG A 8 -40.66 6.69 -5.55
CA ARG A 8 -39.79 6.11 -6.59
C ARG A 8 -38.47 5.57 -6.01
N LEU A 9 -37.97 6.20 -4.95
CA LEU A 9 -36.77 5.77 -4.20
C LEU A 9 -37.00 4.40 -3.52
N TRP A 10 -38.17 4.21 -2.89
CA TRP A 10 -38.52 2.95 -2.21
C TRP A 10 -38.67 1.75 -3.15
N ARG A 11 -39.10 1.95 -4.41
CA ARG A 11 -39.20 0.86 -5.39
C ARG A 11 -37.86 0.45 -5.99
N ARG A 12 -36.89 1.37 -6.11
CA ARG A 12 -35.56 1.05 -6.66
C ARG A 12 -34.66 0.36 -5.63
N VAL A 13 -34.72 0.78 -4.36
CA VAL A 13 -33.98 0.12 -3.26
C VAL A 13 -34.56 -1.26 -2.90
N ALA A 14 -35.89 -1.42 -2.94
CA ALA A 14 -36.52 -2.71 -2.67
C ALA A 14 -36.27 -3.77 -3.76
N LEU A 15 -36.02 -3.36 -5.01
CA LEU A 15 -35.77 -4.31 -6.11
C LEU A 15 -34.37 -4.94 -6.03
N VAL A 16 -33.38 -4.21 -5.50
CA VAL A 16 -32.02 -4.72 -5.24
C VAL A 16 -32.03 -5.69 -4.05
N ALA A 17 -32.82 -5.42 -3.01
CA ALA A 17 -32.93 -6.32 -1.84
C ALA A 17 -33.68 -7.64 -2.14
N ALA A 18 -34.64 -7.63 -3.08
CA ALA A 18 -35.44 -8.82 -3.40
C ALA A 18 -34.65 -9.91 -4.17
N VAL A 19 -33.62 -9.54 -4.91
CA VAL A 19 -32.78 -10.49 -5.66
C VAL A 19 -31.79 -11.23 -4.74
N VAL A 20 -31.44 -10.64 -3.59
CA VAL A 20 -30.55 -11.28 -2.59
C VAL A 20 -31.30 -12.21 -1.62
N MET A 21 -32.63 -12.09 -1.47
CA MET A 21 -33.41 -12.83 -0.46
C MET A 21 -34.23 -14.04 -0.96
N THR A 22 -34.14 -14.44 -2.23
CA THR A 22 -34.86 -15.63 -2.74
C THR A 22 -33.95 -16.84 -2.96
N ALA A 23 -33.23 -17.23 -1.91
CA ALA A 23 -32.77 -18.61 -1.76
C ALA A 23 -33.00 -19.05 -0.32
N SER A 24 -33.73 -20.15 -0.15
CA SER A 24 -34.00 -20.85 1.12
C SER A 24 -35.26 -20.44 1.89
N VAL A 25 -36.43 -20.87 1.42
CA VAL A 25 -37.46 -21.43 2.32
C VAL A 25 -38.16 -22.57 1.59
N VAL A 26 -37.82 -23.82 1.91
CA VAL A 26 -38.71 -24.97 1.68
C VAL A 26 -39.24 -25.40 3.04
N THR A 27 -40.56 -25.32 3.16
CA THR A 27 -41.35 -25.63 4.34
C THR A 27 -41.33 -27.12 4.67
N THR A 28 -41.16 -27.43 5.96
CA THR A 28 -41.31 -28.76 6.54
C THR A 28 -42.78 -29.08 6.79
N ALA A 29 -43.27 -30.22 6.30
CA ALA A 29 -44.33 -31.00 6.93
C ALA A 29 -44.20 -32.51 6.56
N PRO A 30 -44.63 -33.43 7.43
CA PRO A 30 -44.05 -34.78 7.55
C PRO A 30 -44.89 -35.87 6.88
N PHE A 31 -44.31 -36.97 6.39
CA PHE A 31 -44.94 -38.30 6.42
C PHE A 31 -43.97 -39.45 6.06
N ALA A 32 -43.96 -40.44 6.95
CA ALA A 32 -43.73 -41.89 6.82
C ALA A 32 -42.63 -42.50 5.91
N ALA A 33 -41.96 -43.48 6.53
CA ALA A 33 -40.97 -44.37 5.96
C ALA A 33 -41.48 -45.24 4.80
N ALA A 34 -40.62 -45.43 3.79
CA ALA A 34 -40.61 -46.63 2.96
C ALA A 34 -39.17 -46.94 2.51
N VAL A 35 -38.74 -48.15 2.87
CA VAL A 35 -37.49 -48.81 2.49
C VAL A 35 -37.51 -49.09 0.98
N GLY A 36 -36.44 -48.76 0.25
CA GLY A 36 -36.32 -49.14 -1.17
C GLY A 36 -35.01 -48.72 -1.83
N ALA A 37 -34.09 -49.68 -1.90
CA ALA A 37 -33.01 -49.88 -2.91
C ALA A 37 -32.17 -48.68 -3.39
N ARG A 38 -30.87 -48.71 -3.04
CA ARG A 38 -29.78 -48.01 -3.74
C ARG A 38 -29.55 -48.64 -5.12
N PRO A 39 -29.24 -47.85 -6.17
CA PRO A 39 -28.38 -48.29 -7.25
C PRO A 39 -27.00 -47.63 -7.20
N ASP A 40 -26.06 -48.34 -7.80
CA ASP A 40 -24.61 -48.26 -7.68
C ASP A 40 -23.95 -46.90 -7.94
N SER A 41 -22.92 -46.62 -7.13
CA SER A 41 -21.94 -45.57 -7.35
C SER A 41 -20.94 -46.03 -8.42
N ALA A 42 -21.04 -45.44 -9.62
CA ALA A 42 -19.98 -45.51 -10.61
C ALA A 42 -18.74 -44.80 -10.04
N ARG A 43 -17.69 -45.58 -9.80
CA ARG A 43 -16.34 -45.11 -9.45
C ARG A 43 -15.81 -44.19 -10.57
N LEU A 44 -15.64 -42.91 -10.28
CA LEU A 44 -14.75 -42.04 -11.04
C LEU A 44 -13.30 -42.43 -10.69
N VAL A 45 -12.67 -43.13 -11.63
CA VAL A 45 -11.24 -43.48 -11.59
C VAL A 45 -10.44 -42.20 -11.74
N ALA A 46 -9.63 -41.86 -10.73
CA ALA A 46 -8.68 -40.77 -10.78
C ALA A 46 -7.68 -41.01 -11.93
N ALA A 47 -7.64 -40.08 -12.88
CA ALA A 47 -6.60 -40.07 -13.91
C ALA A 47 -5.25 -39.75 -13.25
N ALA A 48 -4.26 -40.62 -13.48
CA ALA A 48 -2.89 -40.43 -13.02
C ALA A 48 -2.28 -39.12 -13.56
N PRO A 49 -1.38 -38.47 -12.80
CA PRO A 49 -0.76 -37.21 -13.23
C PRO A 49 0.08 -37.45 -14.49
N ARG A 50 -0.23 -36.72 -15.57
CA ARG A 50 0.63 -36.67 -16.76
C ARG A 50 1.97 -36.05 -16.38
N ALA A 51 3.05 -36.72 -16.74
CA ALA A 51 4.41 -36.24 -16.56
C ALA A 51 4.60 -34.88 -17.24
N VAL A 52 5.12 -33.93 -16.45
CA VAL A 52 5.54 -32.60 -16.91
C VAL A 52 6.76 -32.78 -17.82
N PRO A 53 6.76 -32.27 -19.06
CA PRO A 53 7.96 -32.31 -19.90
C PRO A 53 9.07 -31.46 -19.27
N PRO A 54 10.35 -31.82 -19.45
CA PRO A 54 11.45 -31.10 -18.82
C PRO A 54 11.45 -29.63 -19.26
N VAL A 55 11.55 -28.73 -18.28
CA VAL A 55 11.73 -27.29 -18.49
C VAL A 55 13.06 -27.08 -19.21
N THR A 56 12.99 -26.79 -20.50
CA THR A 56 14.11 -26.23 -21.25
C THR A 56 14.44 -24.87 -20.67
N THR A 57 15.66 -24.75 -20.13
CA THR A 57 16.29 -23.47 -19.78
C THR A 57 16.58 -22.67 -21.05
N ALA A 58 15.54 -22.06 -21.60
CA ALA A 58 15.71 -21.06 -22.66
C ALA A 58 16.30 -19.80 -22.04
N THR A 59 17.54 -19.49 -22.44
CA THR A 59 18.11 -18.16 -22.24
C THR A 59 17.38 -17.21 -23.19
N PRO A 60 16.86 -16.04 -22.79
CA PRO A 60 16.29 -15.10 -23.75
C PRO A 60 17.40 -14.63 -24.69
N SER A 61 17.33 -15.07 -25.94
CA SER A 61 18.24 -14.69 -27.01
C SER A 61 17.65 -13.50 -27.78
N GLY A 62 18.29 -12.34 -27.68
CA GLY A 62 18.42 -11.37 -28.80
C GLY A 62 17.18 -10.67 -29.36
N ALA A 63 15.96 -10.89 -28.87
CA ALA A 63 14.82 -10.06 -29.27
C ALA A 63 14.98 -8.65 -28.68
N GLY A 64 14.84 -7.62 -29.52
CA GLY A 64 14.92 -6.22 -29.07
C GLY A 64 13.75 -5.85 -28.16
N THR A 65 13.89 -4.77 -27.39
CA THR A 65 12.79 -4.18 -26.61
C THR A 65 11.59 -3.93 -27.51
N VAL A 66 10.43 -4.47 -27.15
CA VAL A 66 9.16 -4.30 -27.87
C VAL A 66 8.31 -3.34 -27.06
N SER A 67 7.90 -2.23 -27.69
CA SER A 67 6.99 -1.26 -27.08
C SER A 67 6.03 -0.77 -28.15
N VAL A 68 4.89 -1.44 -28.26
CA VAL A 68 3.79 -1.02 -29.13
C VAL A 68 2.77 -0.30 -28.27
N ASP A 69 2.82 1.02 -28.31
CA ASP A 69 1.83 1.90 -27.68
C ASP A 69 0.51 1.79 -28.46
N LEU A 70 -0.58 1.49 -27.74
CA LEU A 70 -1.93 1.37 -28.27
C LEU A 70 -2.87 2.47 -27.76
N GLU A 71 -2.39 3.49 -27.08
CA GLU A 71 -3.22 4.62 -26.65
C GLU A 71 -3.69 5.48 -27.84
N GLY A 72 -4.74 6.27 -27.58
CA GLY A 72 -5.33 7.25 -28.51
C GLY A 72 -6.47 6.70 -29.36
N ASP A 73 -6.75 7.37 -30.48
CA ASP A 73 -8.00 7.27 -31.27
C ASP A 73 -8.09 6.04 -32.20
N ARG A 74 -7.25 5.02 -31.97
CA ARG A 74 -7.17 3.82 -32.82
C ARG A 74 -8.18 2.74 -32.45
N TRP A 75 -8.97 2.97 -31.41
CA TRP A 75 -9.90 1.99 -30.90
C TRP A 75 -11.27 2.19 -31.52
N LYS A 76 -12.02 1.11 -31.55
CA LYS A 76 -13.43 1.09 -31.91
C LYS A 76 -14.21 0.46 -30.79
N PHE A 77 -15.45 0.90 -30.62
CA PHE A 77 -16.32 0.47 -29.54
C PHE A 77 -17.71 0.05 -30.06
N GLN A 78 -18.26 -1.00 -29.44
CA GLN A 78 -19.59 -1.52 -29.73
C GLN A 78 -20.26 -2.03 -28.45
N LEU A 79 -21.52 -1.64 -28.24
CA LEU A 79 -22.36 -2.17 -27.17
C LEU A 79 -22.89 -3.58 -27.51
N GLY A 80 -23.14 -4.36 -26.47
CA GLY A 80 -23.63 -5.72 -26.55
C GLY A 80 -22.53 -6.76 -26.32
N ASP A 81 -22.94 -8.04 -26.35
CA ASP A 81 -22.05 -9.16 -26.03
C ASP A 81 -22.12 -10.24 -27.11
N ASP A 82 -21.24 -10.15 -28.10
CA ASP A 82 -21.11 -11.17 -29.15
C ASP A 82 -19.67 -11.73 -29.14
N PRO A 83 -19.47 -13.02 -28.82
CA PRO A 83 -18.17 -13.65 -28.85
C PRO A 83 -17.46 -13.57 -30.22
N ALA A 84 -18.20 -13.40 -31.33
CA ALA A 84 -17.61 -13.20 -32.66
C ALA A 84 -16.77 -11.92 -32.74
N TYR A 85 -16.96 -10.97 -31.82
CA TYR A 85 -16.18 -9.73 -31.77
C TYR A 85 -14.71 -9.95 -31.42
N ALA A 86 -14.35 -11.12 -30.87
CA ALA A 86 -12.95 -11.50 -30.65
C ALA A 86 -12.24 -11.96 -31.94
N ASP A 87 -12.98 -12.36 -32.99
CA ASP A 87 -12.42 -12.93 -34.21
C ASP A 87 -11.62 -11.86 -34.99
N PRO A 88 -10.34 -12.13 -35.35
CA PRO A 88 -9.53 -11.18 -36.11
C PRO A 88 -10.09 -10.87 -37.52
N GLY A 89 -10.92 -11.75 -38.08
CA GLY A 89 -11.56 -11.59 -39.39
C GLY A 89 -12.91 -10.87 -39.38
N PHE A 90 -13.45 -10.52 -38.21
CA PHE A 90 -14.75 -9.86 -38.11
C PHE A 90 -14.68 -8.41 -38.63
N ASP A 91 -15.70 -7.98 -39.37
CA ASP A 91 -15.82 -6.64 -39.93
C ASP A 91 -16.34 -5.63 -38.89
N ASP A 92 -15.42 -4.87 -38.29
CA ASP A 92 -15.71 -3.80 -37.33
C ASP A 92 -15.80 -2.41 -37.98
N SER A 93 -16.00 -2.32 -39.30
CA SER A 93 -16.10 -1.03 -40.00
C SER A 93 -17.30 -0.19 -39.57
N GLY A 94 -18.36 -0.83 -39.07
CA GLY A 94 -19.56 -0.18 -38.53
C GLY A 94 -19.47 0.26 -37.06
N TRP A 95 -18.37 -0.05 -36.36
CA TRP A 95 -18.23 0.28 -34.94
C TRP A 95 -17.91 1.76 -34.72
N THR A 96 -18.28 2.28 -33.55
CA THR A 96 -18.05 3.69 -33.19
C THR A 96 -16.58 3.91 -32.88
N PRO A 97 -15.89 4.90 -33.49
CA PRO A 97 -14.54 5.27 -33.10
C PRO A 97 -14.45 5.65 -31.61
N SER A 98 -13.35 5.29 -30.96
CA SER A 98 -13.12 5.56 -29.55
C SER A 98 -11.64 5.81 -29.28
N SER A 99 -11.34 6.63 -28.28
CA SER A 99 -9.99 6.80 -27.74
C SER A 99 -9.86 5.98 -26.47
N VAL A 100 -8.69 5.43 -26.18
CA VAL A 100 -8.38 4.88 -24.84
C VAL A 100 -7.00 5.37 -24.38
N PRO A 101 -6.78 5.62 -23.08
CA PRO A 101 -7.80 5.71 -22.04
C PRO A 101 -8.82 6.85 -22.30
N ASN A 102 -10.03 6.74 -21.76
CA ASN A 102 -11.11 7.72 -21.84
C ASN A 102 -11.86 7.83 -20.51
N ASP A 103 -12.76 8.79 -20.41
CA ASP A 103 -13.58 9.10 -19.22
C ASP A 103 -14.86 8.26 -19.10
N GLY A 104 -14.95 7.13 -19.83
CA GLY A 104 -16.14 6.29 -19.79
C GLY A 104 -17.29 6.73 -20.68
N ALA A 105 -17.10 7.73 -21.54
CA ALA A 105 -18.14 8.22 -22.46
C ALA A 105 -18.85 7.11 -23.27
N ALA A 106 -18.13 6.04 -23.59
CA ALA A 106 -18.67 4.87 -24.31
C ALA A 106 -19.78 4.12 -23.54
N PHE A 107 -19.74 4.17 -22.21
CA PHE A 107 -20.72 3.57 -21.29
C PHE A 107 -21.65 4.61 -20.64
N ALA A 108 -21.65 5.85 -21.13
CA ALA A 108 -22.44 6.91 -20.52
C ALA A 108 -23.94 6.55 -20.44
N ASN A 109 -24.43 6.32 -19.21
CA ASN A 109 -25.80 5.88 -18.90
C ASN A 109 -26.16 4.47 -19.40
N TYR A 110 -25.19 3.58 -19.56
CA TYR A 110 -25.40 2.20 -19.97
C TYR A 110 -24.61 1.23 -19.08
N ASP A 111 -25.33 0.44 -18.28
CA ASP A 111 -24.78 -0.71 -17.57
C ASP A 111 -24.94 -1.96 -18.47
N GLY A 112 -23.87 -2.72 -18.67
CA GLY A 112 -23.90 -3.94 -19.47
C GLY A 112 -22.60 -4.22 -20.21
N PHE A 113 -22.71 -4.99 -21.30
CA PHE A 113 -21.54 -5.39 -22.07
C PHE A 113 -21.18 -4.36 -23.13
N GLY A 114 -19.87 -4.13 -23.28
CA GLY A 114 -19.29 -3.41 -24.40
C GLY A 114 -17.98 -4.06 -24.83
N TRP A 115 -17.58 -3.81 -26.06
CA TRP A 115 -16.35 -4.34 -26.62
C TRP A 115 -15.53 -3.23 -27.24
N TYR A 116 -14.23 -3.24 -26.94
CA TYR A 116 -13.22 -2.43 -27.60
C TYR A 116 -12.42 -3.29 -28.57
N ARG A 117 -12.07 -2.74 -29.74
CA ARG A 117 -11.21 -3.40 -30.73
C ARG A 117 -10.17 -2.44 -31.30
N SER A 118 -8.95 -2.92 -31.48
CA SER A 118 -7.90 -2.20 -32.19
C SER A 118 -7.03 -3.12 -33.03
N LYS A 119 -6.59 -2.60 -34.17
CA LYS A 119 -5.64 -3.23 -35.08
C LYS A 119 -4.26 -2.60 -34.91
N PHE A 120 -3.22 -3.42 -34.94
CA PHE A 120 -1.84 -2.94 -34.85
C PHE A 120 -0.85 -3.90 -35.50
N ASP A 121 0.27 -3.38 -35.97
CA ASP A 121 1.36 -4.19 -36.49
C ASP A 121 2.34 -4.55 -35.38
N LEU A 122 2.73 -5.82 -35.32
CA LEU A 122 3.80 -6.29 -34.44
C LEU A 122 5.07 -6.54 -35.28
N PRO A 123 6.24 -5.98 -34.93
CA PRO A 123 7.45 -6.16 -35.72
C PRO A 123 7.92 -7.62 -35.70
N ALA A 124 8.48 -8.11 -36.81
CA ALA A 124 8.99 -9.49 -36.91
C ALA A 124 10.06 -9.80 -35.83
N GLY A 125 10.85 -8.79 -35.44
CA GLY A 125 11.86 -8.90 -34.38
C GLY A 125 11.31 -9.09 -32.96
N ALA A 126 10.00 -9.00 -32.76
CA ALA A 126 9.35 -9.33 -31.49
C ALA A 126 9.25 -10.85 -31.25
N GLN A 127 9.47 -11.68 -32.28
CA GLN A 127 9.39 -13.13 -32.15
C GLN A 127 10.42 -13.64 -31.13
N GLY A 128 9.93 -14.35 -30.11
CA GLY A 128 10.75 -14.84 -29.00
C GLY A 128 10.89 -13.89 -27.81
N ALA A 129 10.32 -12.69 -27.87
CA ALA A 129 10.17 -11.82 -26.70
C ALA A 129 9.04 -12.34 -25.78
N ASN A 130 9.21 -12.19 -24.47
CA ASN A 130 8.12 -12.38 -23.51
C ASN A 130 7.25 -11.12 -23.52
N LEU A 131 6.11 -11.20 -24.22
CA LEU A 131 5.19 -10.10 -24.40
C LEU A 131 4.11 -10.08 -23.32
N VAL A 132 3.68 -8.88 -22.95
CA VAL A 132 2.61 -8.59 -22.00
C VAL A 132 1.72 -7.53 -22.63
N ALA A 133 0.41 -7.78 -22.61
CA ALA A 133 -0.59 -6.75 -22.88
C ALA A 133 -0.82 -5.97 -21.59
N SER A 134 -0.43 -4.71 -21.56
CA SER A 134 -0.82 -3.79 -20.49
C SER A 134 -2.09 -3.08 -20.93
N LEU A 135 -3.15 -3.21 -20.15
CA LEU A 135 -4.42 -2.54 -20.40
C LEU A 135 -4.74 -1.49 -19.34
N GLY A 136 -3.74 -1.01 -18.60
CA GLY A 136 -3.91 -0.01 -17.55
C GLY A 136 -5.06 -0.35 -16.57
N PHE A 137 -6.02 0.55 -16.45
CA PHE A 137 -7.22 0.39 -15.62
C PHE A 137 -8.49 0.59 -16.45
N ILE A 138 -9.33 -0.44 -16.40
CA ILE A 138 -10.67 -0.53 -16.97
C ILE A 138 -11.66 -0.49 -15.79
N ASP A 139 -12.86 0.02 -16.01
CA ASP A 139 -13.90 -0.06 -15.01
C ASP A 139 -14.50 -1.48 -14.95
N ASP A 140 -14.85 -1.90 -13.75
CA ASP A 140 -15.44 -3.19 -13.42
C ASP A 140 -14.73 -4.46 -13.90
N VAL A 141 -15.15 -5.06 -15.02
CA VAL A 141 -14.76 -6.42 -15.41
C VAL A 141 -14.31 -6.45 -16.86
N ASP A 142 -13.20 -7.14 -17.14
CA ASP A 142 -12.70 -7.27 -18.51
C ASP A 142 -12.21 -8.69 -18.86
N GLU A 143 -12.28 -9.00 -20.15
CA GLU A 143 -11.59 -10.12 -20.78
C GLU A 143 -10.91 -9.66 -22.07
N ALA A 144 -9.64 -10.01 -22.23
CA ALA A 144 -8.84 -9.60 -23.38
C ALA A 144 -8.53 -10.78 -24.31
N TYR A 145 -8.57 -10.51 -25.62
CA TYR A 145 -8.38 -11.46 -26.69
C TYR A 145 -7.40 -10.91 -27.73
N LEU A 146 -6.33 -11.65 -28.02
CA LEU A 146 -5.41 -11.35 -29.11
C LEU A 146 -5.65 -12.34 -30.24
N ASN A 147 -6.04 -11.85 -31.41
CA ASN A 147 -6.37 -12.66 -32.59
C ASN A 147 -7.35 -13.80 -32.26
N GLY A 148 -8.41 -13.51 -31.51
CA GLY A 148 -9.43 -14.49 -31.09
C GLY A 148 -9.02 -15.38 -29.92
N LYS A 149 -7.76 -15.39 -29.50
CA LYS A 149 -7.29 -16.16 -28.35
C LYS A 149 -7.37 -15.33 -27.07
N ARG A 150 -8.12 -15.81 -26.07
CA ARG A 150 -8.17 -15.17 -24.75
C ARG A 150 -6.77 -15.14 -24.11
N ILE A 151 -6.31 -13.96 -23.73
CA ILE A 151 -5.00 -13.74 -23.10
C ILE A 151 -5.11 -13.39 -21.61
N GLY A 152 -6.27 -12.92 -21.14
CA GLY A 152 -6.46 -12.56 -19.73
C GLY A 152 -7.85 -12.03 -19.43
N GLY A 153 -8.05 -11.66 -18.18
CA GLY A 153 -9.25 -10.96 -17.70
C GLY A 153 -9.20 -10.73 -16.19
N SER A 154 -9.88 -9.69 -15.74
CA SER A 154 -9.96 -9.26 -14.34
C SER A 154 -11.43 -9.10 -13.94
N GLY A 155 -11.75 -9.54 -12.73
CA GLY A 155 -13.13 -9.59 -12.22
C GLY A 155 -13.88 -10.86 -12.62
N VAL A 156 -15.17 -10.88 -12.32
CA VAL A 156 -16.07 -11.99 -12.65
C VAL A 156 -17.19 -11.46 -13.53
N MET A 157 -17.37 -12.06 -14.72
CA MET A 157 -18.47 -11.73 -15.62
C MET A 157 -19.82 -12.24 -15.06
N PRO A 158 -20.97 -11.69 -15.48
CA PRO A 158 -22.31 -12.20 -15.14
C PRO A 158 -22.44 -13.73 -15.31
N PRO A 159 -23.32 -14.40 -14.53
CA PRO A 159 -24.45 -13.85 -13.78
C PRO A 159 -24.15 -13.36 -12.36
N ASN A 160 -22.97 -13.62 -11.80
CA ASN A 160 -22.58 -13.17 -10.47
C ASN A 160 -21.37 -12.23 -10.58
N PRO A 161 -21.57 -11.00 -11.08
CA PRO A 161 -20.45 -10.14 -11.42
C PRO A 161 -19.69 -9.66 -10.19
N SER A 162 -18.38 -9.50 -10.33
CA SER A 162 -17.50 -8.96 -9.30
C SER A 162 -16.50 -8.01 -9.95
N SER A 163 -16.61 -6.74 -9.59
CA SER A 163 -15.77 -5.66 -10.07
C SER A 163 -14.31 -5.81 -9.62
N GLN A 164 -13.40 -5.40 -10.49
CA GLN A 164 -11.96 -5.21 -10.26
C GLN A 164 -11.50 -3.90 -10.92
N TRP A 165 -12.33 -2.84 -10.84
CA TRP A 165 -12.08 -1.56 -11.49
C TRP A 165 -10.71 -0.96 -11.13
N PHE A 166 -10.26 -1.18 -9.90
CA PHE A 166 -8.97 -0.72 -9.37
C PHE A 166 -7.76 -1.61 -9.70
N GLU A 167 -7.93 -2.76 -10.35
CA GLU A 167 -6.81 -3.67 -10.63
C GLU A 167 -6.07 -3.23 -11.88
N LYS A 168 -4.73 -3.20 -11.85
CA LYS A 168 -3.96 -2.94 -13.07
C LYS A 168 -3.91 -4.19 -13.95
N ARG A 169 -4.27 -4.05 -15.22
CA ARG A 169 -4.34 -5.16 -16.19
C ARG A 169 -2.99 -5.40 -16.84
N LEU A 170 -2.38 -6.52 -16.52
CA LEU A 170 -1.13 -7.00 -17.12
C LEU A 170 -1.31 -8.48 -17.51
N TYR A 171 -1.55 -8.74 -18.78
CA TYR A 171 -1.84 -10.09 -19.27
C TYR A 171 -0.67 -10.64 -20.08
N PRO A 172 -0.03 -11.74 -19.63
CA PRO A 172 0.98 -12.43 -20.42
C PRO A 172 0.41 -12.85 -21.78
N VAL A 173 1.12 -12.52 -22.86
CA VAL A 173 0.70 -12.88 -24.21
C VAL A 173 1.29 -14.24 -24.57
N PRO A 174 0.46 -15.27 -24.86
CA PRO A 174 0.96 -16.57 -25.30
C PRO A 174 1.78 -16.45 -26.59
N ALA A 175 2.90 -17.17 -26.69
CA ALA A 175 3.82 -17.04 -27.83
C ALA A 175 3.22 -17.41 -29.21
N ASP A 176 2.12 -18.16 -29.21
CA ASP A 176 1.37 -18.59 -30.40
C ASP A 176 0.16 -17.69 -30.72
N ALA A 177 -0.12 -16.67 -29.91
CA ALA A 177 -1.23 -15.74 -30.15
C ALA A 177 -0.92 -14.66 -31.21
N PRO A 178 0.28 -14.02 -31.24
CA PRO A 178 0.57 -12.94 -32.19
C PRO A 178 0.93 -13.42 -33.60
N VAL A 179 0.65 -12.57 -34.57
CA VAL A 179 1.22 -12.61 -35.92
C VAL A 179 2.44 -11.70 -35.94
N PHE A 180 3.65 -12.28 -35.88
CA PHE A 180 4.89 -11.53 -35.93
C PHE A 180 5.19 -11.02 -37.35
N GLY A 181 5.53 -9.74 -37.48
CA GLY A 181 5.79 -9.11 -38.77
C GLY A 181 4.53 -8.76 -39.56
N GLY A 182 3.37 -8.69 -38.89
CA GLY A 182 2.09 -8.37 -39.53
C GLY A 182 1.05 -7.81 -38.57
N GLU A 183 -0.16 -7.64 -39.11
CA GLU A 183 -1.31 -7.08 -38.42
C GLU A 183 -1.87 -8.06 -37.36
N ASN A 184 -2.25 -7.52 -36.22
CA ASN A 184 -2.88 -8.19 -35.10
C ASN A 184 -4.15 -7.43 -34.69
N VAL A 185 -5.08 -8.15 -34.07
CA VAL A 185 -6.31 -7.58 -33.49
C VAL A 185 -6.33 -7.85 -31.99
N LEU A 186 -6.42 -6.79 -31.20
CA LEU A 186 -6.71 -6.85 -29.77
C LEU A 186 -8.18 -6.48 -29.56
N ALA A 187 -8.95 -7.39 -28.98
CA ALA A 187 -10.33 -7.19 -28.59
C ALA A 187 -10.45 -7.29 -27.06
N VAL A 188 -11.16 -6.36 -26.44
CA VAL A 188 -11.36 -6.30 -24.99
C VAL A 188 -12.86 -6.24 -24.74
N ARG A 189 -13.39 -7.31 -24.14
CA ARG A 189 -14.76 -7.42 -23.66
C ARG A 189 -14.83 -6.82 -22.27
N VAL A 190 -15.76 -5.90 -22.05
CA VAL A 190 -15.96 -5.22 -20.77
C VAL A 190 -17.39 -5.43 -20.31
N TYR A 191 -17.58 -5.62 -19.01
CA TYR A 191 -18.90 -5.57 -18.38
C TYR A 191 -18.90 -4.47 -17.32
N ASP A 192 -19.67 -3.42 -17.62
CA ASP A 192 -19.94 -2.30 -16.72
C ASP A 192 -21.17 -2.65 -15.85
N MET A 193 -21.01 -2.60 -14.53
CA MET A 193 -22.02 -3.00 -13.56
C MET A 193 -22.95 -1.85 -13.20
N ASN A 194 -22.41 -0.79 -12.60
CA ASN A 194 -23.13 0.42 -12.21
C ASN A 194 -22.17 1.58 -12.07
N GLY A 195 -22.64 2.79 -12.38
CA GLY A 195 -21.84 4.00 -12.25
C GLY A 195 -21.38 4.48 -13.62
N GLY A 196 -20.10 4.79 -13.77
CA GLY A 196 -19.52 5.14 -15.05
C GLY A 196 -18.51 4.09 -15.47
N GLY A 197 -18.71 3.46 -16.63
CA GLY A 197 -17.80 2.45 -17.15
C GLY A 197 -16.55 2.97 -17.85
N GLY A 198 -15.92 2.09 -18.63
CA GLY A 198 -14.90 2.45 -19.61
C GLY A 198 -13.46 2.20 -19.18
N TRP A 199 -12.52 2.90 -19.81
CA TRP A 199 -11.10 2.57 -19.73
C TRP A 199 -10.31 3.79 -19.27
N TYR A 200 -10.17 4.00 -17.96
CA TYR A 200 -9.87 5.31 -17.40
C TYR A 200 -8.38 5.63 -17.18
N ALA A 201 -7.48 4.64 -17.23
CA ALA A 201 -6.05 4.92 -17.12
C ALA A 201 -5.18 3.92 -17.89
N GLY A 202 -4.00 4.39 -18.32
CA GLY A 202 -2.97 3.60 -19.01
C GLY A 202 -1.84 3.14 -18.08
N PRO A 203 -0.72 2.62 -18.64
CA PRO A 203 -0.44 2.53 -20.07
C PRO A 203 -1.26 1.44 -20.79
N VAL A 204 -1.60 1.67 -22.07
CA VAL A 204 -2.25 0.68 -22.95
C VAL A 204 -1.34 0.26 -24.10
N GLY A 205 -1.01 -1.03 -24.21
CA GLY A 205 -0.11 -1.51 -25.27
C GLY A 205 0.37 -2.94 -25.16
N ILE A 206 1.17 -3.36 -26.15
CA ILE A 206 1.92 -4.62 -26.13
C ILE A 206 3.40 -4.33 -25.86
N PHE A 207 3.88 -4.82 -24.73
CA PHE A 207 5.22 -4.53 -24.22
C PHE A 207 5.99 -5.83 -24.02
N SER A 208 7.29 -5.85 -24.31
CA SER A 208 8.18 -6.88 -23.79
C SER A 208 8.39 -6.70 -22.29
N LYS A 209 8.82 -7.76 -21.59
CA LYS A 209 9.05 -7.74 -20.15
C LYS A 209 9.94 -6.57 -19.66
N ASP A 210 10.99 -6.24 -20.39
CA ASP A 210 11.85 -5.09 -20.10
C ASP A 210 11.14 -3.73 -20.30
N ALA A 211 10.28 -3.61 -21.32
CA ALA A 211 9.45 -2.43 -21.51
C ALA A 211 8.38 -2.29 -20.41
N VAL A 212 7.74 -3.39 -19.98
CA VAL A 212 6.80 -3.38 -18.83
C VAL A 212 7.52 -2.87 -17.57
N ARG A 213 8.71 -3.39 -17.28
CA ARG A 213 9.53 -2.95 -16.14
C ARG A 213 9.75 -1.44 -16.13
N GLN A 214 10.03 -0.85 -17.29
CA GLN A 214 10.26 0.59 -17.43
C GLN A 214 8.96 1.41 -17.39
N THR A 215 8.01 1.08 -18.26
CA THR A 215 6.79 1.87 -18.51
C THR A 215 5.74 1.70 -17.41
N VAL A 216 5.65 0.52 -16.80
CA VAL A 216 4.63 0.20 -15.79
C VAL A 216 5.15 0.36 -14.36
N TYR A 217 6.39 -0.07 -14.11
CA TYR A 217 6.98 -0.08 -12.77
C TYR A 217 8.02 1.02 -12.53
N GLY A 218 8.37 1.81 -13.56
CA GLY A 218 9.37 2.88 -13.44
C GLY A 218 10.79 2.38 -13.16
N ILE A 219 11.04 1.07 -13.29
CA ILE A 219 12.34 0.47 -13.04
C ILE A 219 13.17 0.59 -14.32
N THR A 220 14.11 1.52 -14.30
CA THR A 220 15.02 1.83 -15.40
C THR A 220 16.42 1.28 -15.14
N GLY A 221 17.19 1.09 -16.22
CA GLY A 221 18.58 0.63 -16.17
C GLY A 221 18.90 -0.43 -17.21
N ASP A 222 20.19 -0.62 -17.46
CA ASP A 222 20.70 -1.64 -18.38
C ASP A 222 20.70 -3.03 -17.72
N LEU A 223 20.62 -4.06 -18.56
CA LEU A 223 20.85 -5.43 -18.13
C LEU A 223 22.22 -5.55 -17.45
N ALA A 224 22.24 -6.25 -16.31
CA ALA A 224 23.44 -6.54 -15.57
C ALA A 224 24.40 -7.40 -16.40
N ASN A 225 25.69 -7.09 -16.34
CA ASN A 225 26.71 -7.93 -16.98
C ASN A 225 26.86 -9.27 -16.25
N ALA A 226 27.54 -10.23 -16.89
CA ALA A 226 27.66 -11.59 -16.37
C ALA A 226 28.21 -11.69 -14.94
N LYS A 227 29.08 -10.76 -14.50
CA LYS A 227 29.61 -10.72 -13.13
C LYS A 227 28.55 -10.24 -12.14
N GLN A 228 27.81 -9.20 -12.49
CA GLN A 228 26.71 -8.66 -11.70
C GLN A 228 25.57 -9.68 -11.59
N THR A 229 25.17 -10.31 -12.70
CA THR A 229 24.13 -11.37 -12.71
C THR A 229 24.53 -12.53 -11.81
N ARG A 230 25.76 -13.06 -11.92
CA ARG A 230 26.25 -14.12 -11.02
C ARG A 230 26.18 -13.72 -9.54
N ARG A 231 26.41 -12.44 -9.23
CA ARG A 231 26.32 -11.93 -7.85
C ARG A 231 24.89 -11.98 -7.33
N ALA A 232 23.92 -11.44 -8.07
CA ALA A 232 22.52 -11.49 -7.71
C ALA A 232 22.03 -12.94 -7.55
N LEU A 233 22.28 -13.79 -8.54
CA LEU A 233 21.89 -15.21 -8.52
C LEU A 233 22.52 -15.99 -7.35
N SER A 234 23.73 -15.61 -6.90
CA SER A 234 24.35 -16.23 -5.72
C SER A 234 23.61 -15.92 -4.41
N VAL A 235 22.86 -14.82 -4.33
CA VAL A 235 22.00 -14.51 -3.18
C VAL A 235 20.78 -15.42 -3.19
N LEU A 236 20.07 -15.49 -4.32
CA LEU A 236 18.88 -16.34 -4.49
C LEU A 236 19.21 -17.81 -4.25
N ALA A 237 20.33 -18.30 -4.79
CA ALA A 237 20.78 -19.68 -4.59
C ALA A 237 21.05 -20.01 -3.11
N ARG A 238 21.61 -19.06 -2.34
CA ARG A 238 21.82 -19.24 -0.89
C ARG A 238 20.50 -19.25 -0.12
N GLN A 239 19.55 -18.40 -0.50
CA GLN A 239 18.21 -18.38 0.08
C GLN A 239 17.49 -19.70 -0.15
N LYS A 240 17.42 -20.15 -1.41
CA LYS A 240 16.83 -21.45 -1.79
C LYS A 240 17.46 -22.60 -1.03
N LYS A 241 18.80 -22.66 -0.97
CA LYS A 241 19.54 -23.68 -0.22
C LYS A 241 19.23 -23.65 1.28
N ALA A 242 19.13 -22.46 1.86
CA ALA A 242 18.84 -22.30 3.29
C ALA A 242 17.44 -22.83 3.64
N LEU A 243 16.43 -22.47 2.84
CA LEU A 243 15.05 -22.90 3.06
C LEU A 243 14.85 -24.41 2.83
N ALA A 244 15.47 -24.96 1.79
CA ALA A 244 15.47 -26.41 1.54
C ALA A 244 16.18 -27.21 2.65
N ALA A 245 17.12 -26.59 3.38
CA ALA A 245 17.83 -27.19 4.50
C ALA A 245 17.17 -26.91 5.87
N GLY A 246 16.00 -26.27 5.90
CA GLY A 246 15.33 -25.90 7.15
C GLY A 246 16.08 -24.85 7.99
N ASN A 247 16.97 -24.07 7.39
CA ASN A 247 17.90 -23.20 8.10
C ASN A 247 17.54 -21.72 7.97
N ALA A 248 16.65 -21.24 8.84
CA ALA A 248 16.23 -19.85 8.89
C ALA A 248 17.40 -18.87 9.07
N ASN A 249 18.40 -19.20 9.88
CA ASN A 249 19.53 -18.30 10.16
C ASN A 249 20.41 -18.11 8.90
N ALA A 250 20.60 -19.17 8.10
CA ALA A 250 21.30 -19.08 6.83
C ALA A 250 20.52 -18.20 5.82
N TYR A 251 19.18 -18.27 5.81
CA TYR A 251 18.35 -17.39 4.98
C TYR A 251 18.50 -15.93 5.43
N VAL A 252 18.31 -15.65 6.72
CA VAL A 252 18.40 -14.29 7.29
C VAL A 252 19.79 -13.66 7.12
N ALA A 253 20.85 -14.47 7.08
CA ALA A 253 22.20 -14.01 6.79
C ALA A 253 22.38 -13.47 5.36
N THR A 254 21.48 -13.82 4.44
CA THR A 254 21.45 -13.28 3.07
C THR A 254 20.84 -11.87 2.99
N LEU A 255 20.12 -11.44 4.03
CA LEU A 255 19.46 -10.14 4.09
C LEU A 255 20.41 -9.10 4.71
N ASP A 256 20.37 -7.87 4.20
CA ASP A 256 21.10 -6.74 4.75
C ASP A 256 20.55 -6.33 6.13
N ALA A 257 21.29 -5.51 6.88
CA ALA A 257 20.79 -4.96 8.15
C ALA A 257 19.65 -3.96 7.90
N SER A 258 19.68 -3.23 6.79
CA SER A 258 18.61 -2.31 6.40
C SER A 258 17.48 -3.00 5.63
N TYR A 259 17.42 -4.34 5.60
CA TYR A 259 16.44 -5.04 4.76
C TYR A 259 15.01 -4.59 5.06
N PHE A 260 14.31 -4.14 4.02
CA PHE A 260 12.89 -3.82 4.03
C PHE A 260 12.30 -4.09 2.65
N HIS A 261 11.34 -5.02 2.56
CA HIS A 261 10.64 -5.38 1.33
C HIS A 261 9.15 -5.48 1.62
N ASP A 262 8.33 -4.61 1.02
CA ASP A 262 6.87 -4.59 1.17
C ASP A 262 6.40 -4.84 2.62
N GLY A 263 6.74 -3.92 3.54
CA GLY A 263 6.32 -4.02 4.94
C GLY A 263 7.11 -5.00 5.81
N ARG A 264 8.05 -5.75 5.23
CA ARG A 264 8.84 -6.75 5.96
C ARG A 264 10.23 -6.23 6.23
N ALA A 265 10.40 -5.64 7.40
CA ALA A 265 11.73 -5.45 7.99
C ALA A 265 12.41 -6.82 8.23
N LYS A 266 13.74 -6.82 8.32
CA LYS A 266 14.55 -8.04 8.49
C LYS A 266 14.04 -8.92 9.63
N GLU A 267 13.67 -8.32 10.75
CA GLU A 267 13.20 -9.02 11.95
C GLU A 267 11.85 -9.70 11.71
N ARG A 268 10.92 -9.02 11.02
CA ARG A 268 9.63 -9.59 10.64
C ARG A 268 9.81 -10.77 9.70
N ARG A 269 10.59 -10.60 8.62
CA ARG A 269 10.89 -11.69 7.68
C ARG A 269 11.57 -12.88 8.37
N ALA A 270 12.45 -12.63 9.33
CA ALA A 270 13.07 -13.67 10.14
C ALA A 270 12.05 -14.44 11.00
N ARG A 271 11.05 -13.76 11.59
CA ARG A 271 9.97 -14.41 12.34
C ARG A 271 9.10 -15.27 11.43
N GLU A 272 8.69 -14.75 10.28
CA GLU A 272 7.88 -15.47 9.28
C GLU A 272 8.57 -16.75 8.83
N ILE A 273 9.81 -16.67 8.34
CA ILE A 273 10.56 -17.83 7.87
C ILE A 273 10.76 -18.87 8.97
N ARG A 274 11.04 -18.45 10.22
CA ARG A 274 11.16 -19.39 11.35
C ARG A 274 9.83 -20.07 11.66
N SER A 275 8.73 -19.33 11.64
CA SER A 275 7.38 -19.86 11.87
C SER A 275 7.01 -20.90 10.80
N TRP A 276 7.19 -20.54 9.52
CA TRP A 276 6.90 -21.43 8.40
C TRP A 276 7.77 -22.69 8.42
N LEU A 277 9.05 -22.58 8.80
CA LEU A 277 9.93 -23.73 8.95
C LEU A 277 9.60 -24.59 10.18
N ALA A 278 9.11 -24.00 11.27
CA ALA A 278 8.65 -24.76 12.42
C ALA A 278 7.41 -25.61 12.06
N GLU A 279 6.57 -25.10 11.17
CA GLU A 279 5.36 -25.78 10.69
C GLU A 279 5.66 -26.82 9.58
N SER A 280 6.49 -26.45 8.60
CA SER A 280 6.74 -27.24 7.37
C SER A 280 8.00 -28.11 7.43
N GLY A 281 8.92 -27.84 8.36
CA GLY A 281 10.26 -28.44 8.44
C GLY A 281 11.23 -27.92 7.36
N THR A 282 10.83 -27.98 6.09
CA THR A 282 11.55 -27.41 4.95
C THR A 282 10.63 -26.59 4.07
N LEU A 283 11.18 -25.64 3.32
CA LEU A 283 10.43 -24.82 2.38
C LEU A 283 11.10 -24.87 0.99
N THR A 284 10.28 -24.80 -0.05
CA THR A 284 10.72 -24.70 -1.44
C THR A 284 10.56 -23.28 -1.92
N LEU A 285 11.68 -22.60 -2.19
CA LEU A 285 11.70 -21.30 -2.87
C LEU A 285 11.96 -21.49 -4.35
N THR A 286 11.09 -20.92 -5.17
CA THR A 286 11.21 -20.91 -6.63
C THR A 286 11.22 -19.47 -7.12
N ASP A 287 12.28 -19.12 -7.84
CA ASP A 287 12.40 -17.91 -8.64
C ASP A 287 12.33 -18.32 -10.13
N SER A 288 11.50 -17.65 -10.93
CA SER A 288 11.31 -17.95 -12.35
C SER A 288 11.33 -16.70 -13.21
N GLU A 289 11.73 -16.85 -14.48
CA GLU A 289 11.89 -15.72 -15.42
C GLU A 289 12.85 -14.63 -14.90
N VAL A 290 13.94 -15.03 -14.27
CA VAL A 290 14.85 -14.10 -13.58
C VAL A 290 15.62 -13.24 -14.57
N GLU A 291 15.44 -11.92 -14.45
CA GLU A 291 16.27 -10.92 -15.11
C GLU A 291 16.92 -9.99 -14.07
N VAL A 292 18.12 -9.51 -14.37
CA VAL A 292 18.87 -8.63 -13.45
C VAL A 292 19.22 -7.34 -14.16
N VAL A 293 18.82 -6.22 -13.57
CA VAL A 293 19.04 -4.86 -14.06
C VAL A 293 19.91 -4.09 -13.07
N VAL A 294 20.70 -3.15 -13.56
CA VAL A 294 21.45 -2.22 -12.73
C VAL A 294 20.63 -0.95 -12.51
N GLY A 295 20.11 -0.76 -11.30
CA GLY A 295 19.41 0.47 -10.92
C GLY A 295 20.34 1.68 -10.92
N GLY A 296 19.76 2.89 -10.96
CA GLY A 296 20.54 4.14 -11.06
C GLY A 296 21.53 4.41 -9.91
N ASP A 297 21.32 3.78 -8.76
CA ASP A 297 22.21 3.82 -7.58
C ASP A 297 23.28 2.70 -7.59
N GLY A 298 23.31 1.87 -8.64
CA GLY A 298 24.18 0.72 -8.79
C GLY A 298 23.68 -0.55 -8.08
N THR A 299 22.49 -0.52 -7.49
CA THR A 299 21.84 -1.70 -6.90
C THR A 299 21.43 -2.68 -8.01
N LEU A 300 21.54 -3.98 -7.75
CA LEU A 300 21.09 -5.00 -8.70
C LEU A 300 19.62 -5.29 -8.40
N VAL A 301 18.74 -4.93 -9.33
CA VAL A 301 17.31 -5.21 -9.25
C VAL A 301 17.05 -6.53 -9.96
N VAL A 302 16.46 -7.49 -9.25
CA VAL A 302 16.11 -8.82 -9.73
C VAL A 302 14.61 -8.85 -9.99
N ASP A 303 14.23 -8.89 -11.25
CA ASP A 303 12.84 -9.10 -11.69
C ASP A 303 12.60 -10.61 -11.79
N THR A 304 11.72 -11.13 -10.95
CA THR A 304 11.45 -12.57 -10.85
C THR A 304 10.02 -12.82 -10.42
N ASN A 305 9.46 -13.94 -10.88
CA ASN A 305 8.26 -14.49 -10.26
C ASN A 305 8.68 -15.44 -9.14
N ARG A 306 8.43 -15.04 -7.89
CA ARG A 306 8.85 -15.75 -6.68
C ARG A 306 7.68 -16.47 -6.02
N THR A 307 7.93 -17.64 -5.45
CA THR A 307 7.00 -18.33 -4.54
C THR A 307 7.78 -19.09 -3.47
N ILE A 308 7.16 -19.24 -2.30
CA ILE A 308 7.65 -20.06 -1.18
C ILE A 308 6.55 -21.03 -0.76
N THR A 309 6.78 -22.32 -0.98
CA THR A 309 5.81 -23.38 -0.69
C THR A 309 6.35 -24.35 0.36
N GLY A 310 5.43 -25.05 1.02
CA GLY A 310 5.73 -26.05 2.03
C GLY A 310 4.51 -26.87 2.39
N THR A 311 4.40 -27.26 3.66
CA THR A 311 3.24 -27.96 4.19
C THR A 311 2.68 -27.26 5.43
N ARG A 312 1.35 -27.15 5.50
CA ARG A 312 0.57 -26.71 6.66
C ARG A 312 -0.39 -27.83 7.04
N ASN A 313 -0.34 -28.28 8.28
CA ASN A 313 -1.11 -29.44 8.76
C ASN A 313 -0.93 -30.70 7.88
N GLY A 314 0.28 -30.90 7.34
CA GLY A 314 0.62 -32.03 6.45
C GLY A 314 0.10 -31.91 5.01
N GLN A 315 -0.58 -30.82 4.65
CA GLN A 315 -1.05 -30.56 3.28
C GLN A 315 -0.17 -29.51 2.57
N PRO A 316 0.00 -29.58 1.24
CA PRO A 316 0.69 -28.54 0.47
C PRO A 316 0.10 -27.16 0.77
N PHE A 317 0.98 -26.17 0.97
CA PHE A 317 0.57 -24.81 1.30
C PHE A 317 1.53 -23.78 0.71
N ASP A 318 0.95 -22.72 0.17
CA ASP A 318 1.67 -21.58 -0.41
C ASP A 318 1.84 -20.50 0.66
N PHE A 319 2.96 -20.57 1.39
CA PHE A 319 3.30 -19.54 2.39
C PHE A 319 3.47 -18.18 1.74
N GLU A 320 4.13 -18.14 0.58
CA GLU A 320 4.22 -16.99 -0.32
C GLU A 320 3.73 -17.45 -1.71
N PRO A 321 2.48 -17.11 -2.10
CA PRO A 321 1.93 -17.40 -3.41
C PRO A 321 2.81 -16.81 -4.52
N LYS A 322 2.67 -17.33 -5.74
CA LYS A 322 3.46 -16.84 -6.88
C LYS A 322 3.12 -15.37 -7.18
N THR A 323 4.05 -14.47 -6.92
CA THR A 323 3.95 -13.03 -7.19
C THR A 323 5.15 -12.56 -8.01
N GLN A 324 4.95 -11.51 -8.80
CA GLN A 324 6.07 -10.81 -9.42
C GLN A 324 6.74 -9.93 -8.37
N GLU A 325 8.06 -10.05 -8.25
CA GLU A 325 8.87 -9.36 -7.25
C GLU A 325 10.04 -8.62 -7.92
N PHE A 326 10.40 -7.48 -7.35
CA PHE A 326 11.56 -6.68 -7.74
C PHE A 326 12.58 -6.62 -6.60
N LEU A 327 13.31 -7.71 -6.40
CA LEU A 327 14.23 -7.85 -5.28
C LEU A 327 15.47 -6.97 -5.50
N ARG A 328 15.88 -6.23 -4.47
CA ARG A 328 17.08 -5.40 -4.54
C ARG A 328 18.27 -6.07 -3.85
N VAL A 329 19.37 -6.22 -4.57
CA VAL A 329 20.63 -6.80 -4.07
C VAL A 329 21.75 -5.79 -4.12
N SER A 330 22.40 -5.56 -2.98
CA SER A 330 23.56 -4.69 -2.88
C SER A 330 24.73 -5.25 -3.69
N ALA A 331 25.19 -4.49 -4.69
CA ALA A 331 26.39 -4.83 -5.45
C ALA A 331 27.64 -4.89 -4.56
N LYS A 332 27.66 -4.22 -3.39
CA LYS A 332 28.78 -4.19 -2.46
C LYS A 332 28.77 -5.39 -1.50
N THR A 333 27.65 -5.62 -0.82
CA THR A 333 27.57 -6.62 0.26
C THR A 333 27.10 -7.99 -0.22
N SER A 334 26.55 -8.10 -1.44
CA SER A 334 25.90 -9.32 -1.94
C SER A 334 24.82 -9.82 -0.97
N LYS A 335 24.04 -8.87 -0.44
CA LYS A 335 22.89 -9.12 0.42
C LYS A 335 21.66 -8.46 -0.20
N GLU A 336 20.51 -9.07 0.03
CA GLU A 336 19.24 -8.49 -0.35
C GLU A 336 18.92 -7.33 0.61
N THR A 337 18.65 -6.15 0.07
CA THR A 337 18.26 -4.95 0.81
C THR A 337 16.74 -4.78 0.82
N GLY A 338 16.02 -5.44 -0.09
CA GLY A 338 14.60 -5.18 -0.31
C GLY A 338 14.35 -3.82 -0.97
N ASP A 339 13.12 -3.61 -1.39
CA ASP A 339 12.73 -2.48 -2.24
C ASP A 339 12.69 -1.12 -1.53
N HIS A 340 12.62 -1.10 -0.19
CA HIS A 340 12.37 0.08 0.64
C HIS A 340 11.14 0.88 0.19
N SER A 341 10.10 0.22 -0.32
CA SER A 341 8.87 0.89 -0.70
C SER A 341 8.20 1.54 0.51
N ARG A 342 7.62 2.73 0.30
CA ARG A 342 6.74 3.40 1.25
C ARG A 342 5.26 3.18 0.94
N PHE A 343 4.93 2.56 -0.19
CA PHE A 343 3.56 2.28 -0.58
C PHE A 343 3.48 0.86 -1.14
N PHE A 344 2.90 -0.06 -0.38
CA PHE A 344 2.96 -1.49 -0.67
C PHE A 344 1.73 -2.23 -0.12
N ARG A 345 1.50 -3.42 -0.66
CA ARG A 345 0.45 -4.35 -0.23
C ARG A 345 0.99 -5.25 0.89
N ASP A 346 0.15 -5.50 1.89
CA ASP A 346 0.43 -6.45 2.95
C ASP A 346 -0.87 -7.17 3.38
N HIS A 347 -0.76 -8.16 4.26
CA HIS A 347 -1.87 -9.02 4.62
C HIS A 347 -1.91 -9.33 6.11
N VAL A 348 -3.11 -9.49 6.63
CA VAL A 348 -3.36 -10.18 7.90
C VAL A 348 -3.79 -11.61 7.60
N ASP A 349 -3.05 -12.58 8.14
CA ASP A 349 -3.49 -13.98 8.19
C ASP A 349 -4.57 -14.08 9.29
N SER A 350 -5.85 -13.97 8.92
CA SER A 350 -6.96 -13.89 9.88
C SER A 350 -7.38 -15.28 10.36
N ALA A 351 -7.37 -15.49 11.67
CA ALA A 351 -7.92 -16.71 12.27
C ALA A 351 -9.45 -16.66 12.31
N LEU A 352 -10.02 -15.46 12.49
CA LEU A 352 -11.47 -15.24 12.48
C LEU A 352 -12.11 -15.48 11.12
N GLU A 353 -11.47 -15.06 10.03
CA GLU A 353 -11.95 -15.30 8.66
C GLU A 353 -11.52 -16.66 8.10
N GLY A 354 -10.44 -17.25 8.65
CA GLY A 354 -9.81 -18.45 8.09
C GLY A 354 -9.11 -18.18 6.75
N ALA A 355 -8.85 -16.92 6.41
CA ALA A 355 -8.31 -16.46 5.14
C ALA A 355 -7.36 -15.28 5.34
N ARG A 356 -6.66 -14.88 4.26
CA ARG A 356 -5.86 -13.66 4.23
C ARG A 356 -6.74 -12.48 3.86
N ARG A 357 -6.62 -11.38 4.61
CA ARG A 357 -7.18 -10.08 4.23
C ARG A 357 -6.05 -9.15 3.82
N GLU A 358 -6.14 -8.58 2.62
CA GLU A 358 -5.17 -7.60 2.12
C GLU A 358 -5.43 -6.21 2.71
N PHE A 359 -4.36 -5.44 2.83
CA PHE A 359 -4.41 -4.00 3.07
C PHE A 359 -3.23 -3.32 2.36
N VAL A 360 -3.43 -2.09 1.89
CA VAL A 360 -2.34 -1.24 1.40
C VAL A 360 -1.81 -0.40 2.57
N THR A 361 -0.50 -0.19 2.59
CA THR A 361 0.18 0.60 3.61
C THR A 361 0.95 1.74 2.97
N TYR A 362 0.75 2.95 3.47
CA TYR A 362 1.62 4.09 3.23
C TYR A 362 2.50 4.37 4.47
N LEU A 363 3.80 4.55 4.25
CA LEU A 363 4.76 5.00 5.24
C LEU A 363 5.21 6.44 4.94
N PRO A 364 5.29 7.31 5.96
CA PRO A 364 5.66 8.70 5.74
C PRO A 364 7.12 8.88 5.29
N PRO A 365 7.47 10.01 4.66
CA PRO A 365 8.82 10.26 4.13
C PRO A 365 9.95 10.01 5.12
N SER A 366 9.79 10.43 6.38
CA SER A 366 10.84 10.27 7.39
C SER A 366 11.03 8.83 7.89
N TYR A 367 10.18 7.87 7.51
CA TYR A 367 10.18 6.52 8.09
C TYR A 367 11.57 5.87 8.05
N PHE A 368 12.24 5.85 6.90
CA PHE A 368 13.56 5.21 6.81
C PHE A 368 14.72 6.07 7.33
N THR A 369 14.56 7.40 7.36
CA THR A 369 15.61 8.33 7.81
C THR A 369 15.61 8.56 9.32
N GLU A 370 14.49 8.34 9.99
CA GLU A 370 14.30 8.55 11.42
C GLU A 370 13.87 7.25 12.12
N PRO A 371 14.76 6.23 12.26
CA PRO A 371 14.40 4.88 12.70
C PRO A 371 13.87 4.79 14.14
N ASN A 372 14.03 5.85 14.95
CA ASN A 372 13.53 5.91 16.32
C ASN A 372 12.19 6.64 16.47
N ARG A 373 11.70 7.28 15.39
CA ARG A 373 10.40 7.95 15.39
C ARG A 373 9.26 6.94 15.46
N ARG A 374 8.13 7.34 16.03
CA ARG A 374 6.86 6.62 15.95
C ARG A 374 5.81 7.55 15.37
N TYR A 375 4.82 6.99 14.70
CA TYR A 375 3.86 7.74 13.91
C TYR A 375 2.43 7.46 14.35
N PRO A 376 1.53 8.46 14.32
CA PRO A 376 0.10 8.21 14.32
C PRO A 376 -0.31 7.31 13.16
N VAL A 377 -1.50 6.71 13.28
CA VAL A 377 -2.09 5.85 12.25
C VAL A 377 -3.44 6.39 11.83
N VAL A 378 -3.63 6.56 10.53
CA VAL A 378 -4.94 6.82 9.92
C VAL A 378 -5.39 5.56 9.18
N TYR A 379 -6.55 5.02 9.53
CA TYR A 379 -7.19 3.94 8.76
C TYR A 379 -8.13 4.58 7.74
N LEU A 380 -7.82 4.41 6.45
CA LEU A 380 -8.56 5.01 5.34
C LEU A 380 -9.42 3.94 4.64
N LEU A 381 -10.74 4.08 4.79
CA LEU A 381 -11.73 3.08 4.41
C LEU A 381 -12.38 3.43 3.06
N HIS A 382 -12.43 2.45 2.14
CA HIS A 382 -12.94 2.62 0.79
C HIS A 382 -14.48 2.56 0.66
N GLY A 383 -14.97 2.92 -0.52
CA GLY A 383 -16.39 2.84 -0.88
C GLY A 383 -16.89 1.40 -1.17
N ILE A 384 -18.19 1.26 -1.39
CA ILE A 384 -18.76 -0.03 -1.84
C ILE A 384 -18.21 -0.41 -3.22
N ASN A 385 -18.02 -1.70 -3.48
CA ASN A 385 -17.37 -2.23 -4.71
C ASN A 385 -15.91 -1.79 -4.89
N GLY A 386 -15.32 -1.10 -3.92
CA GLY A 386 -13.90 -0.82 -3.83
C GLY A 386 -13.11 -1.96 -3.19
N GLY A 387 -11.85 -1.70 -2.90
CA GLY A 387 -10.94 -2.62 -2.22
C GLY A 387 -9.69 -1.89 -1.75
N SER A 388 -8.80 -2.56 -1.02
CA SER A 388 -7.56 -1.95 -0.54
C SER A 388 -6.67 -1.35 -1.65
N ARG A 389 -6.80 -1.83 -2.89
CA ARG A 389 -5.96 -1.40 -4.02
C ARG A 389 -6.44 -0.13 -4.71
N GLU A 390 -7.63 0.36 -4.40
CA GLU A 390 -8.21 1.54 -5.08
C GLU A 390 -7.43 2.84 -4.90
N TRP A 391 -6.55 2.86 -3.91
CA TRP A 391 -5.69 4.01 -3.60
C TRP A 391 -4.48 4.11 -4.54
N GLU A 392 -4.11 3.02 -5.22
CA GLU A 392 -3.03 2.98 -6.20
C GLU A 392 -3.34 3.83 -7.45
N PRO A 393 -4.45 3.64 -8.19
CA PRO A 393 -4.75 4.49 -9.34
C PRO A 393 -4.98 5.95 -8.95
N ARG A 394 -5.43 6.23 -7.72
CA ARG A 394 -5.57 7.58 -7.15
C ARG A 394 -4.26 8.24 -6.73
N LYS A 395 -3.14 7.50 -6.77
CA LYS A 395 -1.82 7.96 -6.33
C LYS A 395 -1.86 8.56 -4.92
N MET A 396 -2.54 7.86 -4.01
CA MET A 396 -2.74 8.34 -2.64
C MET A 396 -1.40 8.57 -1.91
N ASP A 397 -0.36 7.81 -2.24
CA ASP A 397 1.01 8.05 -1.77
C ASP A 397 1.52 9.45 -2.16
N ALA A 398 1.35 9.86 -3.42
CA ALA A 398 1.74 11.18 -3.90
C ALA A 398 0.89 12.30 -3.28
N VAL A 399 -0.41 12.06 -3.07
CA VAL A 399 -1.30 12.99 -2.38
C VAL A 399 -0.84 13.20 -0.92
N LEU A 400 -0.53 12.12 -0.21
CA LEU A 400 -0.05 12.18 1.18
C LEU A 400 1.35 12.80 1.29
N ASP A 401 2.24 12.56 0.32
CA ASP A 401 3.55 13.22 0.24
C ASP A 401 3.39 14.73 0.03
N ASP A 402 2.51 15.17 -0.88
CA ASP A 402 2.23 16.59 -1.13
C ASP A 402 1.65 17.27 0.13
N LEU A 403 0.67 16.62 0.79
CA LEU A 403 0.10 17.12 2.04
C LEU A 403 1.16 17.26 3.14
N THR A 404 2.03 16.26 3.27
CA THR A 404 3.16 16.30 4.23
C THR A 404 4.10 17.46 3.90
N ALA A 405 4.43 17.66 2.63
CA ALA A 405 5.24 18.80 2.19
C ALA A 405 4.59 20.17 2.49
N ARG A 406 3.25 20.22 2.56
CA ARG A 406 2.45 21.38 2.98
C ARG A 406 2.24 21.50 4.49
N GLY A 407 2.87 20.66 5.30
CA GLY A 407 2.87 20.76 6.76
C GLY A 407 1.87 19.85 7.48
N LEU A 408 1.27 18.89 6.78
CA LEU A 408 0.52 17.82 7.41
C LEU A 408 1.45 17.00 8.32
N ALA A 409 0.97 16.64 9.52
CA ALA A 409 1.70 15.72 10.39
C ALA A 409 1.86 14.35 9.72
N GLU A 410 3.10 13.86 9.67
CA GLU A 410 3.39 12.55 9.11
C GLU A 410 2.69 11.44 9.90
N SER A 411 1.95 10.60 9.18
CA SER A 411 1.24 9.44 9.71
C SER A 411 1.47 8.21 8.83
N ILE A 412 1.32 7.03 9.43
CA ILE A 412 1.16 5.78 8.67
C ILE A 412 -0.31 5.71 8.25
N VAL A 413 -0.57 5.40 6.97
CA VAL A 413 -1.94 5.21 6.49
C VAL A 413 -2.15 3.75 6.14
N ILE A 414 -3.17 3.14 6.74
CA ILE A 414 -3.56 1.76 6.50
C ILE A 414 -4.88 1.76 5.74
N MET A 415 -4.91 1.08 4.61
CA MET A 415 -6.03 1.04 3.69
C MET A 415 -6.53 -0.41 3.58
N PRO A 416 -7.38 -0.85 4.51
CA PRO A 416 -7.81 -2.25 4.57
C PRO A 416 -8.82 -2.59 3.47
N ASP A 417 -8.79 -3.84 3.01
CA ASP A 417 -9.82 -4.36 2.12
C ASP A 417 -11.08 -4.71 2.94
N GLY A 418 -12.09 -3.86 2.82
CA GLY A 418 -13.44 -3.99 3.37
C GLY A 418 -14.40 -4.80 2.50
N GLU A 419 -14.01 -5.14 1.26
CA GLU A 419 -14.91 -5.63 0.21
C GLU A 419 -16.21 -4.79 0.19
N SER A 420 -17.37 -5.41 0.02
CA SER A 420 -18.67 -4.75 0.21
C SER A 420 -19.33 -5.19 1.53
N LEU A 421 -18.54 -5.47 2.57
CA LEU A 421 -19.00 -6.00 3.86
C LEU A 421 -19.47 -4.92 4.85
N TRP A 422 -19.54 -3.65 4.40
CA TRP A 422 -19.98 -2.51 5.20
C TRP A 422 -19.20 -2.31 6.51
N TYR A 423 -17.99 -2.87 6.64
CA TYR A 423 -17.20 -2.77 7.87
C TYR A 423 -17.93 -3.33 9.11
N LEU A 424 -18.73 -4.38 8.90
CA LEU A 424 -19.56 -5.07 9.89
C LEU A 424 -19.19 -6.55 9.96
N ASP A 425 -19.51 -7.18 11.10
CA ASP A 425 -19.54 -8.64 11.17
C ASP A 425 -20.81 -9.15 10.47
N GLN A 426 -20.64 -9.93 9.41
CA GLN A 426 -21.77 -10.47 8.66
C GLN A 426 -22.40 -11.65 9.41
N PRO A 427 -23.72 -11.67 9.65
CA PRO A 427 -24.38 -12.79 10.33
C PRO A 427 -24.16 -14.12 9.60
N GLY A 428 -23.46 -15.06 10.24
CA GLY A 428 -23.10 -16.35 9.64
C GLY A 428 -22.07 -16.27 8.50
N GLY A 429 -21.45 -15.10 8.30
CA GLY A 429 -20.47 -14.83 7.26
C GLY A 429 -19.14 -14.30 7.84
N VAL A 430 -18.49 -13.42 7.07
CA VAL A 430 -17.18 -12.84 7.41
C VAL A 430 -17.29 -11.90 8.62
N PRO A 431 -16.57 -12.17 9.74
CA PRO A 431 -16.56 -11.31 10.93
C PRO A 431 -15.56 -10.15 10.76
N TRP A 432 -15.78 -9.30 9.75
CA TRP A 432 -14.79 -8.31 9.31
C TRP A 432 -14.46 -7.28 10.40
N ARG A 433 -15.45 -6.76 11.13
CA ARG A 433 -15.22 -5.74 12.17
C ARG A 433 -14.41 -6.32 13.32
N SER A 434 -14.74 -7.54 13.73
CA SER A 434 -14.00 -8.27 14.75
C SER A 434 -12.55 -8.53 14.30
N MET A 435 -12.34 -8.98 13.06
CA MET A 435 -11.00 -9.15 12.48
C MET A 435 -10.21 -7.84 12.48
N PHE A 436 -10.80 -6.75 12.00
CA PHE A 436 -10.17 -5.45 11.94
C PHE A 436 -9.69 -4.99 13.33
N LEU A 437 -10.57 -5.03 14.33
CA LEU A 437 -10.28 -4.54 15.68
C LEU A 437 -9.30 -5.44 16.45
N THR A 438 -9.41 -6.75 16.29
CA THR A 438 -8.70 -7.72 17.17
C THR A 438 -7.49 -8.40 16.54
N GLU A 439 -7.36 -8.36 15.22
CA GLU A 439 -6.24 -8.98 14.49
C GLU A 439 -5.44 -7.93 13.70
N MET A 440 -6.11 -7.11 12.88
CA MET A 440 -5.42 -6.15 12.02
C MET A 440 -4.80 -4.98 12.79
N VAL A 441 -5.56 -4.26 13.62
CA VAL A 441 -5.03 -3.13 14.41
C VAL A 441 -3.83 -3.58 15.28
N PRO A 442 -3.90 -4.72 16.01
CA PRO A 442 -2.73 -5.23 16.74
C PRO A 442 -1.56 -5.66 15.85
N LEU A 443 -1.81 -6.20 14.66
CA LEU A 443 -0.75 -6.50 13.69
C LEU A 443 -0.03 -5.21 13.27
N VAL A 444 -0.78 -4.16 12.94
CA VAL A 444 -0.22 -2.87 12.54
C VAL A 444 0.66 -2.29 13.64
N ASP A 445 0.18 -2.28 14.88
CA ASP A 445 0.95 -1.77 16.03
C ASP A 445 2.21 -2.60 16.36
N ARG A 446 2.19 -3.90 16.01
CA ARG A 446 3.32 -4.81 16.23
C ARG A 446 4.38 -4.69 15.14
N GLU A 447 3.97 -4.57 13.89
CA GLU A 447 4.87 -4.64 12.73
C GLU A 447 5.37 -3.28 12.27
N TYR A 448 4.64 -2.20 12.56
CA TYR A 448 5.02 -0.83 12.21
C TYR A 448 5.32 0.02 13.45
N ARG A 449 6.06 1.12 13.27
CA ARG A 449 6.42 2.02 14.37
C ARG A 449 5.29 3.00 14.68
N THR A 450 4.19 2.49 15.23
CA THR A 450 3.01 3.29 15.56
C THR A 450 3.10 3.92 16.95
N LEU A 451 2.30 4.98 17.15
CA LEU A 451 1.81 5.44 18.45
C LEU A 451 0.45 4.78 18.70
N ALA A 452 0.44 3.73 19.51
CA ALA A 452 -0.73 2.84 19.65
C ALA A 452 -1.87 3.39 20.53
N GLN A 453 -1.74 4.60 21.08
CA GLN A 453 -2.79 5.22 21.90
C GLN A 453 -3.92 5.75 21.01
N ARG A 454 -5.15 5.77 21.54
CA ARG A 454 -6.33 6.27 20.81
C ARG A 454 -6.13 7.65 20.21
N ASP A 455 -5.45 8.55 20.94
CA ASP A 455 -5.25 9.95 20.57
C ASP A 455 -4.32 10.10 19.35
N PHE A 456 -3.69 9.01 18.90
CA PHE A 456 -2.88 8.93 17.70
C PHE A 456 -3.43 7.93 16.67
N ARG A 457 -4.71 7.54 16.80
CA ARG A 457 -5.40 6.62 15.90
C ARG A 457 -6.68 7.24 15.36
N ALA A 458 -6.71 7.46 14.05
CA ALA A 458 -7.81 8.08 13.35
C ALA A 458 -8.47 7.12 12.35
N LEU A 459 -9.72 7.42 12.00
CA LEU A 459 -10.48 6.76 10.95
C LEU A 459 -10.93 7.81 9.95
N SER A 460 -10.68 7.56 8.68
CA SER A 460 -11.22 8.32 7.55
C SER A 460 -11.86 7.35 6.57
N GLY A 461 -12.84 7.78 5.80
CA GLY A 461 -13.36 6.93 4.74
C GLY A 461 -14.34 7.62 3.81
N VAL A 462 -14.57 7.00 2.66
CA VAL A 462 -15.42 7.53 1.58
C VAL A 462 -16.65 6.65 1.37
N SER A 463 -17.85 7.22 1.21
CA SER A 463 -19.08 6.47 0.92
C SER A 463 -19.41 5.42 2.00
N MET A 464 -19.42 4.13 1.67
CA MET A 464 -19.47 3.01 2.64
C MET A 464 -18.35 3.11 3.68
N GLY A 465 -17.17 3.60 3.31
CA GLY A 465 -16.04 3.86 4.19
C GLY A 465 -16.30 4.99 5.18
N GLY A 466 -17.05 6.03 4.77
CA GLY A 466 -17.48 7.10 5.68
C GLY A 466 -18.43 6.58 6.76
N PHE A 467 -19.34 5.67 6.39
CA PHE A 467 -20.11 4.88 7.36
C PHE A 467 -19.18 4.08 8.29
N GLY A 468 -18.22 3.35 7.72
CA GLY A 468 -17.27 2.52 8.48
C GLY A 468 -16.48 3.32 9.50
N ALA A 469 -15.96 4.48 9.11
CA ALA A 469 -15.13 5.35 9.94
C ALA A 469 -15.90 5.81 11.19
N PHE A 470 -17.13 6.30 11.00
CA PHE A 470 -17.96 6.74 12.12
C PHE A 470 -18.52 5.56 12.93
N SER A 471 -19.00 4.50 12.26
CA SER A 471 -19.61 3.37 12.95
C SER A 471 -18.61 2.62 13.84
N ILE A 472 -17.38 2.41 13.35
CA ILE A 472 -16.30 1.80 14.14
C ILE A 472 -15.87 2.77 15.24
N GLY A 473 -15.59 4.03 14.89
CA GLY A 473 -15.06 5.03 15.82
C GLY A 473 -15.96 5.27 17.02
N LEU A 474 -17.24 5.57 16.77
CA LEU A 474 -18.23 5.83 17.82
C LEU A 474 -18.48 4.61 18.72
N SER A 475 -18.33 3.40 18.19
CA SER A 475 -18.47 2.15 18.96
C SER A 475 -17.22 1.76 19.74
N ASN A 476 -16.05 2.33 19.43
CA ASN A 476 -14.77 1.97 20.06
C ASN A 476 -13.99 3.23 20.51
N PRO A 477 -14.57 4.07 21.39
CA PRO A 477 -13.99 5.35 21.79
C PRO A 477 -12.68 5.20 22.57
N GLU A 478 -12.34 4.01 23.06
CA GLU A 478 -11.06 3.66 23.69
C GLU A 478 -9.94 3.33 22.68
N MET A 479 -10.29 3.10 21.41
CA MET A 479 -9.34 2.78 20.35
C MET A 479 -9.09 3.94 19.38
N PHE A 480 -10.09 4.81 19.16
CA PHE A 480 -10.05 5.90 18.19
C PHE A 480 -10.53 7.23 18.78
N SER A 481 -10.06 8.34 18.21
CA SER A 481 -10.37 9.70 18.71
C SER A 481 -10.56 10.76 17.62
N SER A 482 -10.28 10.48 16.36
CA SER A 482 -10.46 11.46 15.27
C SER A 482 -11.11 10.77 14.07
N LEU A 483 -12.27 11.27 13.65
CA LEU A 483 -13.16 10.62 12.69
C LEU A 483 -13.46 11.55 11.52
N ALA A 484 -13.22 11.05 10.31
CA ALA A 484 -13.51 11.75 9.07
C ALA A 484 -14.39 10.91 8.13
N SER A 485 -15.32 11.57 7.45
CA SER A 485 -16.22 10.92 6.49
C SER A 485 -16.37 11.78 5.24
N HIS A 486 -16.01 11.22 4.09
CA HIS A 486 -16.20 11.85 2.80
C HIS A 486 -17.40 11.26 2.06
N ILE A 487 -18.33 12.09 1.59
CA ILE A 487 -19.57 11.67 0.90
C ILE A 487 -20.16 10.39 1.53
N GLY A 488 -20.22 10.36 2.86
CA GLY A 488 -20.39 9.11 3.60
C GLY A 488 -21.84 8.68 3.77
N SER A 489 -22.07 7.37 3.82
CA SER A 489 -23.39 6.79 4.10
C SER A 489 -23.79 6.91 5.59
N LEU A 490 -23.88 8.13 6.11
CA LEU A 490 -24.13 8.40 7.53
C LEU A 490 -25.55 8.06 7.98
N GLY A 491 -26.49 8.03 7.03
CA GLY A 491 -27.93 7.80 7.25
C GLY A 491 -28.43 6.42 6.85
N TYR A 492 -27.57 5.54 6.31
CA TYR A 492 -27.96 4.22 5.83
C TYR A 492 -26.92 3.16 6.17
N THR A 493 -27.40 1.94 6.41
CA THR A 493 -26.61 0.72 6.55
C THR A 493 -27.52 -0.46 6.20
N PRO A 494 -27.00 -1.56 5.64
CA PRO A 494 -27.79 -2.78 5.43
C PRO A 494 -28.23 -3.42 6.75
N SER A 495 -27.52 -3.18 7.86
CA SER A 495 -27.86 -3.72 9.17
C SER A 495 -27.26 -2.91 10.33
N GLY A 496 -27.88 -2.99 11.50
CA GLY A 496 -27.42 -2.28 12.70
C GLY A 496 -27.77 -0.77 12.70
N PRO A 497 -27.22 -0.01 13.67
CA PRO A 497 -27.44 1.43 13.74
C PRO A 497 -26.58 2.19 12.73
N THR A 498 -27.07 3.33 12.28
CA THR A 498 -26.33 4.27 11.41
C THR A 498 -25.52 5.24 12.28
N PRO A 499 -24.47 5.87 11.74
CA PRO A 499 -23.74 6.94 12.43
C PRO A 499 -24.65 8.02 13.04
N ILE A 500 -25.67 8.44 12.31
CA ILE A 500 -26.67 9.41 12.80
C ILE A 500 -27.40 8.89 14.05
N THR A 501 -27.87 7.64 14.04
CA THR A 501 -28.60 7.09 15.18
C THR A 501 -27.67 6.79 16.36
N GLN A 502 -26.42 6.39 16.11
CA GLN A 502 -25.39 6.24 17.13
C GLN A 502 -25.09 7.58 17.82
N ALA A 503 -24.77 8.62 17.05
CA ALA A 503 -24.48 9.95 17.59
C ALA A 503 -25.69 10.56 18.32
N GLY A 504 -26.90 10.34 17.82
CA GLY A 504 -28.14 10.77 18.48
C GLY A 504 -28.30 10.15 19.88
N ALA A 505 -27.95 8.88 20.03
CA ALA A 505 -28.04 8.13 21.29
C ALA A 505 -26.92 8.46 22.30
N MET A 506 -25.78 8.97 21.84
CA MET A 506 -24.64 9.31 22.70
C MET A 506 -24.86 10.63 23.45
N THR A 507 -24.25 10.75 24.63
CA THR A 507 -24.20 12.00 25.40
C THR A 507 -23.19 12.97 24.80
N THR A 508 -23.31 14.26 25.13
CA THR A 508 -22.29 15.27 24.77
C THR A 508 -20.90 14.85 25.27
N GLU A 509 -20.79 14.37 26.51
CA GLU A 509 -19.51 13.92 27.08
C GLU A 509 -18.88 12.76 26.29
N GLN A 510 -19.69 11.82 25.79
CA GLN A 510 -19.19 10.73 24.96
C GLN A 510 -18.70 11.22 23.60
N LEU A 511 -19.42 12.16 22.98
CA LEU A 511 -19.09 12.72 21.67
C LEU A 511 -17.89 13.68 21.72
N SER A 512 -17.76 14.47 22.78
CA SER A 512 -16.61 15.38 23.00
C SER A 512 -15.27 14.65 23.22
N ARG A 513 -15.25 13.32 23.17
CA ARG A 513 -14.01 12.51 23.13
C ARG A 513 -13.42 12.42 21.72
N PHE A 514 -14.12 12.92 20.70
CA PHE A 514 -13.73 12.81 19.32
C PHE A 514 -13.65 14.18 18.64
N ASP A 515 -12.76 14.28 17.65
CA ASP A 515 -12.80 15.33 16.64
C ASP A 515 -13.47 14.80 15.38
N PHE A 516 -14.31 15.62 14.75
CA PHE A 516 -15.14 15.24 13.63
C PHE A 516 -14.93 16.13 12.40
N TYR A 517 -14.78 15.49 11.24
CA TYR A 517 -14.92 16.10 9.93
C TYR A 517 -15.87 15.26 9.09
N PHE A 518 -16.83 15.86 8.40
CA PHE A 518 -17.65 15.12 7.46
C PHE A 518 -18.21 16.01 6.36
N ASP A 519 -18.13 15.54 5.12
CA ASP A 519 -18.56 16.29 3.95
C ASP A 519 -19.50 15.50 3.03
N ALA A 520 -20.14 16.24 2.13
CA ALA A 520 -20.87 15.70 0.99
C ALA A 520 -20.97 16.76 -0.13
N CYS A 521 -21.46 16.34 -1.30
CA CYS A 521 -21.85 17.25 -2.39
C CYS A 521 -23.37 17.21 -2.63
N GLU A 522 -23.97 18.32 -3.05
CA GLU A 522 -25.43 18.42 -3.27
C GLU A 522 -25.91 17.62 -4.50
N ASP A 523 -25.06 17.44 -5.53
CA ASP A 523 -25.38 16.68 -6.74
C ASP A 523 -25.08 15.17 -6.60
N ASP A 524 -24.78 14.70 -5.38
CA ASP A 524 -24.51 13.30 -5.08
C ASP A 524 -25.74 12.43 -5.41
N ASP A 525 -25.53 11.40 -6.23
CA ASP A 525 -26.60 10.54 -6.76
C ASP A 525 -27.37 9.77 -5.66
N TYR A 526 -26.80 9.65 -4.46
CA TYR A 526 -27.38 8.97 -3.30
C TYR A 526 -27.94 9.93 -2.25
N GLY A 527 -27.76 11.26 -2.43
CA GLY A 527 -28.23 12.28 -1.51
C GLY A 527 -27.60 12.20 -0.12
N PHE A 528 -26.30 11.87 -0.05
CA PHE A 528 -25.57 11.75 1.22
C PHE A 528 -25.42 13.07 2.00
N ASP A 529 -25.65 14.21 1.35
CA ASP A 529 -25.75 15.53 2.00
C ASP A 529 -26.83 15.56 3.09
N ASN A 530 -27.95 14.84 2.91
CA ASN A 530 -28.99 14.71 3.93
C ASN A 530 -28.45 14.10 5.23
N GLY A 531 -27.54 13.13 5.11
CA GLY A 531 -26.89 12.49 6.24
C GLY A 531 -25.95 13.44 6.97
N VAL A 532 -25.14 14.19 6.22
CA VAL A 532 -24.25 15.24 6.74
C VAL A 532 -25.04 16.30 7.51
N ARG A 533 -26.08 16.88 6.92
CA ARG A 533 -26.90 17.93 7.57
C ARG A 533 -27.58 17.45 8.85
N GLN A 534 -28.03 16.18 8.88
CA GLN A 534 -28.63 15.61 10.08
C GLN A 534 -27.59 15.40 11.19
N LEU A 535 -26.40 14.91 10.86
CA LEU A 535 -25.35 14.72 11.84
C LEU A 535 -24.84 16.05 12.40
N ASP A 536 -24.63 17.04 11.53
CA ASP A 536 -24.32 18.44 11.93
C ASP A 536 -25.37 18.96 12.93
N ALA A 537 -26.65 18.87 12.58
CA ALA A 537 -27.72 19.32 13.48
C ALA A 537 -27.68 18.64 14.86
N ILE A 538 -27.38 17.33 14.90
CA ILE A 538 -27.26 16.57 16.17
C ILE A 538 -26.07 17.05 16.99
N LEU A 539 -24.89 17.19 16.39
CA LEU A 539 -23.67 17.61 17.09
C LEU A 539 -23.77 19.07 17.54
N THR A 540 -24.29 19.95 16.68
CA THR A 540 -24.58 21.35 16.99
C THR A 540 -25.57 21.47 18.16
N GLN A 541 -26.68 20.73 18.14
CA GLN A 541 -27.66 20.74 19.24
C GLN A 541 -27.05 20.27 20.57
N LYS A 542 -26.10 19.33 20.52
CA LYS A 542 -25.42 18.80 21.70
C LYS A 542 -24.22 19.66 22.15
N GLY A 543 -23.84 20.69 21.40
CA GLY A 543 -22.70 21.56 21.69
C GLY A 543 -21.34 20.88 21.50
N VAL A 544 -21.25 19.93 20.56
CA VAL A 544 -20.02 19.21 20.23
C VAL A 544 -19.32 19.93 19.09
N GLU A 545 -18.03 20.24 19.24
CA GLU A 545 -17.23 20.86 18.17
C GLU A 545 -17.02 19.86 17.02
N HIS A 546 -17.22 20.32 15.80
CA HIS A 546 -17.07 19.52 14.58
C HIS A 546 -16.97 20.43 13.36
N THR A 547 -16.47 19.88 12.26
CA THR A 547 -16.52 20.50 10.94
C THR A 547 -17.43 19.69 10.03
N SER A 548 -18.41 20.35 9.42
CA SER A 548 -19.30 19.75 8.42
C SER A 548 -19.41 20.64 7.19
N GLU A 549 -19.26 20.06 6.00
CA GLU A 549 -19.31 20.81 4.75
C GLU A 549 -20.26 20.14 3.76
N VAL A 550 -21.07 20.93 3.06
CA VAL A 550 -21.86 20.45 1.91
C VAL A 550 -21.54 21.33 0.72
N TYR A 551 -20.85 20.76 -0.26
CA TYR A 551 -20.41 21.47 -1.45
C TYR A 551 -21.55 21.58 -2.47
N PRO A 552 -21.75 22.74 -3.11
CA PRO A 552 -22.92 23.00 -3.96
C PRO A 552 -22.92 22.22 -5.27
N THR A 553 -21.80 21.59 -5.65
CA THR A 553 -21.64 20.83 -6.89
C THR A 553 -20.79 19.60 -6.62
N GLY A 554 -21.04 18.52 -7.36
CA GLY A 554 -20.22 17.30 -7.30
C GLY A 554 -21.08 16.06 -7.13
N ARG A 555 -20.75 15.00 -7.88
CA ARG A 555 -21.50 13.72 -7.87
C ARG A 555 -20.86 12.74 -6.89
N HIS A 556 -21.34 11.50 -6.88
CA HIS A 556 -20.73 10.42 -6.09
C HIS A 556 -19.43 9.90 -6.75
N ASN A 557 -18.41 10.76 -6.86
CA ASN A 557 -17.18 10.48 -7.59
C ASN A 557 -15.96 11.16 -6.92
N ASP A 558 -14.76 10.84 -7.43
CA ASP A 558 -13.50 11.38 -6.90
C ASP A 558 -13.40 12.91 -6.98
N GLU A 559 -14.04 13.54 -7.97
CA GLU A 559 -14.04 15.00 -8.13
C GLU A 559 -14.70 15.73 -6.95
N CYS A 560 -15.70 15.10 -6.32
CA CYS A 560 -16.37 15.67 -5.16
C CYS A 560 -15.48 15.66 -3.92
N TRP A 561 -14.86 14.53 -3.57
CA TRP A 561 -14.24 14.36 -2.25
C TRP A 561 -12.71 14.42 -2.24
N LEU A 562 -12.05 13.94 -3.30
CA LEU A 562 -10.58 13.83 -3.34
C LEU A 562 -9.88 15.20 -3.18
N PRO A 563 -10.39 16.31 -3.76
CA PRO A 563 -9.82 17.64 -3.53
C PRO A 563 -9.88 18.14 -2.07
N HIS A 564 -10.67 17.49 -1.22
CA HIS A 564 -10.92 17.88 0.16
C HIS A 564 -10.27 16.94 1.18
N VAL A 565 -9.47 15.97 0.73
CA VAL A 565 -8.68 15.07 1.60
C VAL A 565 -7.71 15.85 2.50
N ASP A 566 -7.29 17.05 2.08
CA ASP A 566 -6.48 17.94 2.91
C ASP A 566 -7.20 18.37 4.20
N ARG A 567 -8.54 18.47 4.17
CA ARG A 567 -9.36 18.84 5.33
C ARG A 567 -9.48 17.69 6.34
N SER A 568 -9.75 16.48 5.88
CA SER A 568 -9.87 15.31 6.78
C SER A 568 -8.53 14.94 7.41
N PHE A 569 -7.47 14.87 6.60
CA PHE A 569 -6.13 14.65 7.13
C PHE A 569 -5.65 15.84 7.96
N GLY A 570 -6.00 17.07 7.58
CA GLY A 570 -5.75 18.28 8.36
C GLY A 570 -6.31 18.19 9.78
N LEU A 571 -7.59 17.78 9.91
CA LEU A 571 -8.23 17.50 11.21
C LEU A 571 -7.41 16.48 12.01
N HIS A 572 -7.07 15.33 11.42
CA HIS A 572 -6.29 14.30 12.11
C HIS A 572 -4.92 14.82 12.57
N SER A 573 -4.24 15.58 11.72
CA SER A 573 -2.94 16.19 12.01
C SER A 573 -3.02 17.18 13.18
N GLU A 574 -4.04 18.05 13.20
CA GLU A 574 -4.28 18.98 14.30
C GLU A 574 -4.62 18.23 15.60
N HIS A 575 -5.47 17.21 15.51
CA HIS A 575 -5.82 16.34 16.63
C HIS A 575 -4.56 15.70 17.25
N PHE A 576 -3.70 15.09 16.42
CA PHE A 576 -2.48 14.45 16.91
C PHE A 576 -1.54 15.46 17.57
N ARG A 577 -1.39 16.66 17.01
CA ARG A 577 -0.58 17.73 17.61
C ARG A 577 -1.16 18.20 18.94
N ALA A 578 -2.48 18.36 19.03
CA ALA A 578 -3.16 18.69 20.29
C ALA A 578 -2.98 17.59 21.35
N ALA A 579 -2.92 16.32 20.94
CA ALA A 579 -2.60 15.18 21.79
C ALA A 579 -1.12 15.07 22.20
N GLY A 580 -0.26 16.00 21.74
CA GLY A 580 1.16 16.04 22.07
C GLY A 580 2.05 15.22 21.13
N LEU A 581 1.66 15.09 19.85
CA LEU A 581 2.51 14.48 18.84
C LEU A 581 3.87 15.19 18.80
N ARG A 582 4.92 14.36 18.90
CA ARG A 582 6.28 14.80 18.65
C ARG A 582 6.60 14.56 17.18
N GLU A 583 7.08 15.60 16.49
CA GLU A 583 7.42 15.53 15.06
C GLU A 583 8.93 15.62 14.80
N ASP A 584 9.71 16.18 15.73
CA ASP A 584 11.16 16.33 15.58
C ASP A 584 11.94 15.30 16.43
N TYR A 585 12.63 14.39 15.71
CA TYR A 585 13.50 13.34 16.26
C TYR A 585 14.95 13.48 15.81
N VAL A 586 15.30 14.51 15.03
CA VAL A 586 16.65 14.67 14.52
C VAL A 586 17.47 15.46 15.52
N ALA A 587 18.63 14.94 15.88
CA ALA A 587 19.50 15.61 16.83
C ALA A 587 20.31 16.73 16.15
N PRO A 588 20.54 17.86 16.83
CA PRO A 588 21.26 18.99 16.26
C PRO A 588 22.68 18.59 15.85
N LYS A 589 23.11 19.08 14.68
CA LYS A 589 24.49 18.91 14.22
C LYS A 589 25.41 19.77 15.08
N LEU A 590 26.40 19.15 15.72
CA LEU A 590 27.36 19.81 16.60
C LEU A 590 28.80 19.61 16.12
N THR A 591 29.56 20.71 16.06
CA THR A 591 31.02 20.71 15.84
C THR A 591 31.72 21.45 16.98
N VAL A 592 32.83 20.88 17.45
CA VAL A 592 33.62 21.41 18.57
C VAL A 592 35.10 21.32 18.20
N SER A 593 35.82 22.44 18.22
CA SER A 593 37.26 22.49 17.96
C SER A 593 37.96 23.47 18.89
N ALA A 594 39.17 23.11 19.33
CA ALA A 594 40.05 24.04 20.04
C ALA A 594 40.86 24.87 19.03
N ASP A 595 41.05 26.16 19.31
CA ASP A 595 41.97 27.03 18.57
C ASP A 595 43.42 26.51 18.62
N ARG A 596 43.76 25.82 19.72
CA ARG A 596 45.05 25.18 19.97
C ARG A 596 44.83 23.71 20.36
N PRO A 597 44.68 22.79 19.40
CA PRO A 597 44.53 21.37 19.70
C PRO A 597 45.82 20.77 20.28
N VAL A 598 46.96 21.43 20.06
CA VAL A 598 48.24 21.07 20.67
C VAL A 598 48.90 22.32 21.27
N ILE A 599 49.35 22.19 22.51
CA ILE A 599 50.23 23.16 23.18
C ILE A 599 51.64 22.59 23.17
N TRP A 600 52.52 23.24 22.42
CA TRP A 600 53.95 22.97 22.40
C TRP A 600 54.66 23.72 23.54
N LEU A 601 55.80 23.21 23.98
CA LEU A 601 56.61 23.73 25.10
C LEU A 601 55.93 23.54 26.47
N ALA A 602 56.11 22.35 27.04
CA ALA A 602 55.55 21.94 28.33
C ALA A 602 56.25 22.60 29.55
N ASN A 603 56.10 23.92 29.67
CA ASN A 603 56.77 24.77 30.67
C ASN A 603 55.94 25.02 31.94
N ARG A 604 54.85 24.27 32.15
CA ARG A 604 53.90 24.40 33.28
C ARG A 604 53.26 25.79 33.45
N ARG A 605 53.38 26.69 32.46
CA ARG A 605 52.64 27.97 32.45
C ARG A 605 51.21 27.76 31.97
N LEU A 606 50.30 28.62 32.41
CA LEU A 606 48.92 28.66 31.92
C LEU A 606 48.91 29.19 30.49
N ARG A 607 48.16 28.51 29.61
CA ARG A 607 47.97 28.89 28.21
C ARG A 607 46.49 29.11 27.92
N PRO A 608 46.13 30.21 27.25
CA PRO A 608 44.76 30.42 26.82
C PRO A 608 44.40 29.44 25.72
N VAL A 609 43.23 28.85 25.87
CA VAL A 609 42.58 27.96 24.91
C VAL A 609 41.17 28.49 24.70
N SER A 610 40.78 28.66 23.44
CA SER A 610 39.44 29.00 23.03
C SER A 610 38.82 27.82 22.30
N ILE A 611 37.59 27.46 22.66
CA ILE A 611 36.84 26.39 22.01
C ILE A 611 35.79 27.02 21.11
N THR A 612 35.89 26.75 19.81
CA THR A 612 34.86 27.05 18.83
C THR A 612 33.80 25.96 18.89
N VAL A 613 32.55 26.36 19.09
CA VAL A 613 31.39 25.47 19.10
C VAL A 613 30.36 26.00 18.13
N LYS A 614 30.03 25.22 17.09
CA LYS A 614 28.94 25.52 16.16
C LYS A 614 27.90 24.41 16.25
N ALA A 615 26.66 24.80 16.47
CA ALA A 615 25.52 23.89 16.43
C ALA A 615 24.48 24.44 15.46
N THR A 616 23.87 23.56 14.68
CA THR A 616 22.81 23.89 13.72
C THR A 616 21.76 22.80 13.77
N ASP A 617 20.52 23.19 13.56
CA ASP A 617 19.36 22.30 13.55
C ASP A 617 18.33 22.83 12.57
N GLU A 618 17.62 21.90 11.94
CA GLU A 618 16.52 22.15 11.01
C GLU A 618 15.29 22.74 11.69
N SER A 619 15.04 22.42 12.97
CA SER A 619 13.94 22.97 13.77
C SER A 619 14.24 24.37 14.32
N GLY A 620 15.47 24.87 14.11
CA GLY A 620 15.87 26.23 14.43
C GLY A 620 16.87 26.33 15.59
N ALA A 621 16.47 27.00 16.68
CA ALA A 621 17.41 27.46 17.71
C ALA A 621 17.93 26.33 18.61
N VAL A 622 19.25 26.23 18.74
CA VAL A 622 19.93 25.17 19.51
C VAL A 622 20.54 25.71 20.81
N LYS A 623 20.22 25.07 21.93
CA LYS A 623 20.86 25.33 23.24
C LYS A 623 22.15 24.53 23.34
N VAL A 624 23.29 25.20 23.51
CA VAL A 624 24.61 24.57 23.66
C VAL A 624 25.15 24.78 25.07
N LYS A 625 25.57 23.69 25.73
CA LYS A 625 26.16 23.72 27.08
C LYS A 625 27.48 22.95 27.14
N LEU A 626 28.45 23.45 27.90
CA LEU A 626 29.61 22.67 28.33
C LEU A 626 29.14 21.71 29.43
N VAL A 627 29.27 20.40 29.19
CA VAL A 627 28.76 19.36 30.10
C VAL A 627 29.87 18.65 30.87
N ASP A 628 31.11 18.68 30.39
CA ASP A 628 32.22 18.02 31.05
C ASP A 628 33.57 18.61 30.63
N VAL A 629 34.54 18.57 31.55
CA VAL A 629 35.96 18.91 31.31
C VAL A 629 36.81 17.85 31.97
N ARG A 630 37.43 16.98 31.16
CA ARG A 630 38.28 15.88 31.62
C ARG A 630 39.74 16.24 31.50
N VAL A 631 40.50 15.94 32.54
CA VAL A 631 41.95 16.13 32.57
C VAL A 631 42.63 14.78 32.71
N THR A 632 43.66 14.53 31.90
CA THR A 632 44.49 13.32 31.99
C THR A 632 45.95 13.74 32.03
N GLY A 633 46.76 13.11 32.88
CA GLY A 633 48.18 13.47 33.05
C GLY A 633 48.44 14.81 33.76
N ALA A 634 47.40 15.44 34.30
CA ALA A 634 47.44 16.67 35.10
C ALA A 634 46.30 16.69 36.13
N LYS A 635 46.21 17.74 36.95
CA LYS A 635 45.15 17.90 37.96
C LYS A 635 43.96 18.68 37.38
N GLN A 636 42.76 18.46 37.91
CA GLN A 636 41.59 19.26 37.52
C GLN A 636 41.80 20.77 37.76
N SER A 637 42.54 21.12 38.83
CA SER A 637 42.93 22.50 39.15
C SER A 637 43.90 23.13 38.14
N ASP A 638 44.43 22.36 37.19
CA ASP A 638 45.25 22.87 36.09
C ASP A 638 44.42 23.44 34.92
N VAL A 639 43.09 23.41 35.03
CA VAL A 639 42.16 24.09 34.12
C VAL A 639 41.43 25.19 34.87
N VAL A 640 41.51 26.42 34.36
CA VAL A 640 40.74 27.57 34.85
C VAL A 640 39.72 27.94 33.78
N ARG A 641 38.45 27.72 34.06
CA ARG A 641 37.33 28.16 33.21
C ARG A 641 37.17 29.67 33.33
N ARG A 642 37.24 30.39 32.20
CA ARG A 642 36.92 31.82 32.13
C ARG A 642 35.49 32.02 31.66
N THR A 643 35.13 31.30 30.59
CA THR A 643 33.76 31.15 30.11
C THR A 643 33.57 29.72 29.64
N ASP A 644 32.37 29.39 29.18
CA ASP A 644 32.06 28.09 28.59
C ASP A 644 32.84 27.82 27.31
N ARG A 645 33.56 28.79 26.75
CA ARG A 645 34.35 28.64 25.52
C ARG A 645 35.78 29.15 25.64
N LYS A 646 36.18 29.66 26.80
CA LYS A 646 37.53 30.20 27.03
C LYS A 646 38.09 29.63 28.33
N PHE A 647 39.27 29.03 28.24
CA PHE A 647 39.93 28.35 29.35
C PHE A 647 41.40 28.77 29.42
N LEU A 648 41.98 28.68 30.60
CA LEU A 648 43.42 28.61 30.77
C LEU A 648 43.77 27.19 31.17
N VAL A 649 44.64 26.53 30.42
CA VAL A 649 45.14 25.18 30.75
C VAL A 649 46.62 25.23 31.06
N ARG A 650 47.08 24.48 32.05
CA ARG A 650 48.52 24.42 32.38
C ARG A 650 49.25 23.56 31.36
N ALA A 651 50.39 24.02 30.85
CA ALA A 651 51.22 23.22 29.95
C ALA A 651 52.02 22.12 30.70
N VAL A 652 51.33 21.14 31.30
CA VAL A 652 51.94 20.00 31.99
C VAL A 652 52.38 18.95 30.95
N PRO A 653 53.64 18.48 30.95
CA PRO A 653 54.12 17.53 29.94
C PRO A 653 53.28 16.26 29.89
N GLY A 654 52.79 15.90 28.70
CA GLY A 654 51.99 14.68 28.49
C GLY A 654 50.52 14.79 28.94
N ALA A 655 50.08 15.96 29.42
CA ALA A 655 48.70 16.16 29.82
C ALA A 655 47.78 16.35 28.61
N SER A 656 46.51 15.98 28.78
CA SER A 656 45.44 16.30 27.85
C SER A 656 44.22 16.85 28.57
N TYR A 657 43.60 17.84 27.93
CA TYR A 657 42.44 18.57 28.43
C TYR A 657 41.30 18.40 27.44
N THR A 658 40.27 17.63 27.81
CA THR A 658 39.15 17.30 26.94
C THR A 658 37.91 18.06 27.37
N PHE A 659 37.32 18.84 26.47
CA PHE A 659 36.12 19.64 26.69
C PHE A 659 34.95 18.99 25.95
N VAL A 660 33.86 18.73 26.65
CA VAL A 660 32.66 18.07 26.09
C VAL A 660 31.49 19.05 26.09
N TYR A 661 30.88 19.25 24.93
CA TYR A 661 29.70 20.08 24.76
C TYR A 661 28.51 19.22 24.35
N ARG A 662 27.34 19.62 24.80
CA ARG A 662 26.04 19.07 24.41
C ARG A 662 25.22 20.17 23.75
N ALA A 663 24.71 19.88 22.57
CA ALA A 663 23.69 20.66 21.87
C ALA A 663 22.33 20.01 22.12
N THR A 664 21.29 20.81 22.34
CA THR A 664 19.90 20.35 22.53
C THR A 664 18.95 21.30 21.81
N ASP A 665 18.06 20.77 20.98
CA ASP A 665 17.03 21.53 20.27
C ASP A 665 15.81 21.81 21.16
N ALA A 666 14.74 22.33 20.56
CA ALA A 666 13.47 22.59 21.24
C ALA A 666 12.69 21.29 21.57
N ALA A 667 12.81 20.27 20.72
CA ALA A 667 12.17 18.96 20.89
C ALA A 667 12.88 18.07 21.92
N GLY A 668 14.04 18.48 22.42
CA GLY A 668 14.85 17.77 23.39
C GLY A 668 15.82 16.76 22.79
N ASN A 669 15.98 16.66 21.46
CA ASN A 669 17.06 15.85 20.89
C ASN A 669 18.40 16.48 21.21
N ALA A 670 19.43 15.65 21.34
CA ALA A 670 20.73 16.14 21.75
C ALA A 670 21.90 15.39 21.13
N THR A 671 22.91 16.16 20.73
CA THR A 671 24.21 15.65 20.27
C THR A 671 25.31 16.11 21.20
N SER A 672 26.21 15.19 21.57
CA SER A 672 27.41 15.52 22.33
C SER A 672 28.67 15.37 21.48
N ARG A 673 29.59 16.34 21.58
CA ARG A 673 30.91 16.30 20.94
C ARG A 673 31.98 16.77 21.89
N ARG A 674 33.21 16.32 21.63
CA ARG A 674 34.38 16.67 22.43
C ARG A 674 35.51 17.21 21.56
N THR A 675 36.35 18.04 22.15
CA THR A 675 37.66 18.39 21.60
C THR A 675 38.72 18.24 22.68
N THR A 676 39.94 17.91 22.28
CA THR A 676 41.04 17.65 23.21
C THR A 676 42.21 18.56 22.86
N VAL A 677 42.76 19.20 23.88
CA VAL A 677 44.03 19.94 23.82
C VAL A 677 45.10 19.08 24.45
N ALA A 678 46.08 18.65 23.65
CA ALA A 678 47.21 17.86 24.13
C ALA A 678 48.43 18.75 24.38
N VAL A 679 49.15 18.52 25.47
CA VAL A 679 50.43 19.17 25.75
C VAL A 679 51.55 18.24 25.31
N ARG A 680 52.34 18.67 24.32
CA ARG A 680 53.46 17.92 23.77
C ARG A 680 54.78 18.58 24.16
N ARG A 681 55.85 17.78 24.17
CA ARG A 681 57.20 18.26 24.47
C ARG A 681 57.69 19.16 23.35
#